data_AF-A0A511YZ82-F1
#
_entry.id   AF-A0A511YZ82-F1
#
_cell.length_a   1.000
_cell.length_b   1.000
_cell.length_c   1.000
_cell.angle_alpha   90.00
_cell.angle_beta   90.00
_cell.angle_gamma   90.00
#
_symmetry.space_group_name_H-M   'P 1'
#
loop_
_entity.id
_entity.type
_entity.pdbx_description
1 polymer ?
#
loop_
_entity_poly.entity_id
_entity_poly.type
_entity_poly.pdbx_seq_one_letter_code
_entity_poly.pdbx_strand_id
1 'polypeptide(L)'
;MVEHVEVLQQPAMPGQLWAPVVGPETNRLLSEANLDDASRMRVEDQSVGVLASCLPPGVRGRRTGLVVGYVQSGKTLSFTAVTALARDNGYPLVILMAGTKTNLHRQTSRRLRKDLKVERDGGMSPWLLVENPKAGGPDVDAIANAVATSVSPNVPEHFRQTVIITVMKNATRLDAVTGLLKHLVRQGVLTAKTPVLVVDDEADQAGLNAGDVDDPTATYAAIVRLRNVLHAHTYLMYTATPQAPLLLNLADMLSPDFVRVLDAGETYTGGEYFFAQHRSSFVVPIPASETYAAVDLDTHEPPATLLDAIATFLVGVVSQRGKRQLAMLVHPSHTKDLHNRYKQWVSGALEAWRLTLGEPGLDRDELVREIIEPAWRGLVLEGAPVAPLDDVIAELPFYLLKVQVRVVNSEVPEEDGIQWGSSPAWVLVGGNKLDRGFTVEGLSVTYMPRGTGVGNADTIQQRARFFGYKRAYAEFCRAWLVPETEQAFSRYVEHERYLRKELSVLEKEGKGLGDWKRRMLLDPALKPCRKDVVGLPYLHSRISGETWARFERLARIPSVDAKTNRELVARLIDAPELGWREHHDDRRPEHRHRLGTASLAVIVGEFLAAWEAHPVDRVALNQLLLVLGASLDESPNELADVVWMRGGLRRSRRLVSQMDGRVLNLQEGYRPGGGEEGYQGDASFRTPERLTIQVFAVDAVDAETREIVAPNLRGLAVWVPRHLAGGALVQVEG
;
A
#
# COMPACT_ATOMS: atom_id res chain seq x y z
N MET A 1 47.93 -30.98 -6.68
CA MET A 1 46.82 -30.51 -7.55
C MET A 1 46.07 -29.46 -6.76
N VAL A 2 46.10 -28.22 -7.21
CA VAL A 2 45.28 -27.14 -6.65
C VAL A 2 43.92 -27.28 -7.31
N GLU A 3 42.90 -27.69 -6.57
CA GLU A 3 41.52 -27.74 -7.07
C GLU A 3 41.04 -26.30 -7.27
N HIS A 4 40.97 -25.89 -8.53
CA HIS A 4 40.22 -24.71 -8.93
C HIS A 4 38.73 -25.02 -8.81
N VAL A 5 38.12 -24.64 -7.69
CA VAL A 5 36.66 -24.60 -7.56
C VAL A 5 36.18 -23.34 -8.27
N GLU A 6 35.77 -23.50 -9.52
CA GLU A 6 35.10 -22.45 -10.29
C GLU A 6 33.64 -22.37 -9.79
N VAL A 7 33.35 -21.37 -8.95
CA VAL A 7 31.97 -21.08 -8.52
C VAL A 7 31.21 -20.57 -9.73
N LEU A 8 30.45 -21.45 -10.39
CA LEU A 8 29.53 -21.08 -11.45
C LEU A 8 28.55 -20.03 -10.90
N GLN A 9 28.61 -18.80 -11.41
CA GLN A 9 27.62 -17.77 -11.13
C GLN A 9 26.24 -18.31 -11.51
N GLN A 10 25.32 -18.38 -10.55
CA GLN A 10 23.93 -18.65 -10.85
C GLN A 10 23.44 -17.63 -11.88
N PRO A 11 22.67 -18.04 -12.91
CA PRO A 11 22.15 -17.10 -13.88
C PRO A 11 21.34 -16.00 -13.16
N ALA A 12 21.61 -14.75 -13.49
CA ALA A 12 20.91 -13.61 -12.92
C ALA A 12 19.40 -13.80 -13.10
N MET A 13 18.65 -13.72 -11.99
CA MET A 13 17.18 -13.77 -12.04
C MET A 13 16.66 -12.60 -12.88
N PRO A 14 15.49 -12.70 -13.53
CA PRO A 14 14.90 -11.60 -14.27
C PRO A 14 14.90 -10.29 -13.45
N GLY A 15 15.41 -9.20 -14.04
CA GLY A 15 15.51 -7.88 -13.41
C GLY A 15 16.73 -7.63 -12.51
N GLN A 16 17.63 -8.61 -12.33
CA GLN A 16 18.94 -8.42 -11.70
C GLN A 16 19.98 -7.95 -12.72
N LEU A 17 20.85 -7.01 -12.32
CA LEU A 17 21.92 -6.46 -13.15
C LEU A 17 23.28 -7.12 -12.92
N TRP A 18 23.48 -7.70 -11.73
CA TRP A 18 24.74 -8.32 -11.30
C TRP A 18 24.48 -9.22 -10.09
N ALA A 19 25.50 -9.99 -9.67
CA ALA A 19 25.43 -10.90 -8.53
C ALA A 19 26.27 -10.35 -7.35
N PRO A 20 25.65 -9.76 -6.32
CA PRO A 20 26.34 -9.35 -5.11
C PRO A 20 26.92 -10.53 -4.34
N VAL A 21 28.07 -10.31 -3.70
CA VAL A 21 28.73 -11.28 -2.83
C VAL A 21 28.37 -10.99 -1.37
N VAL A 22 27.89 -12.01 -0.65
CA VAL A 22 27.66 -11.92 0.80
C VAL A 22 29.01 -12.00 1.52
N GLY A 23 29.40 -10.91 2.19
CA GLY A 23 30.70 -10.80 2.84
C GLY A 23 30.63 -10.83 4.37
N PRO A 24 31.77 -10.54 5.04
CA PRO A 24 31.89 -10.63 6.49
C PRO A 24 30.91 -9.75 7.25
N GLU A 25 30.59 -8.55 6.75
CA GLU A 25 29.70 -7.63 7.46
C GLU A 25 28.24 -8.04 7.38
N THR A 26 27.82 -8.56 6.22
CA THR A 26 26.49 -9.14 6.05
C THR A 26 26.33 -10.38 6.93
N ASN A 27 27.30 -11.29 6.89
CA ASN A 27 27.29 -12.51 7.72
C ASN A 27 27.24 -12.17 9.22
N ARG A 28 28.04 -11.20 9.68
CA ARG A 28 28.01 -10.75 11.08
C ARG A 28 26.62 -10.23 11.45
N LEU A 29 26.08 -9.28 10.68
CA LEU A 29 24.76 -8.70 10.93
C LEU A 29 23.67 -9.77 11.04
N LEU A 30 23.64 -10.73 10.10
CA LEU A 30 22.61 -11.77 10.03
C LEU A 30 22.77 -12.85 11.12
N SER A 31 24.01 -13.16 11.52
CA SER A 31 24.27 -14.09 12.63
C SER A 31 23.86 -13.52 14.00
N GLU A 32 24.01 -12.21 14.18
CA GLU A 32 23.64 -11.50 15.41
C GLU A 32 22.19 -11.04 15.44
N ALA A 33 21.52 -11.02 14.28
CA ALA A 33 20.08 -10.85 14.20
C ALA A 33 19.43 -12.08 14.87
N ASN A 34 18.69 -11.86 15.95
CA ASN A 34 17.96 -12.88 16.70
C ASN A 34 16.79 -13.47 15.86
N LEU A 35 17.14 -14.26 14.85
CA LEU A 35 16.27 -14.85 13.84
C LEU A 35 16.52 -16.36 13.78
N ASP A 36 15.47 -17.12 13.47
CA ASP A 36 15.63 -18.52 13.05
C ASP A 36 16.33 -18.59 11.68
N ASP A 37 16.84 -19.78 11.34
CA ASP A 37 17.63 -19.99 10.13
C ASP A 37 16.84 -19.69 8.85
N ALA A 38 15.56 -20.05 8.81
CA ALA A 38 14.68 -19.78 7.66
C ALA A 38 14.46 -18.28 7.44
N SER A 39 14.26 -17.51 8.51
CA SER A 39 14.13 -16.06 8.48
C SER A 39 15.45 -15.38 8.11
N ARG A 40 16.58 -15.91 8.60
CA ARG A 40 17.92 -15.43 8.22
C ARG A 40 18.17 -15.58 6.73
N MET A 41 17.97 -16.78 6.18
CA MET A 41 18.13 -17.06 4.74
C MET A 41 17.22 -16.17 3.90
N ARG A 42 15.96 -15.98 4.31
CA ARG A 42 15.01 -15.11 3.61
C ARG A 42 15.48 -13.66 3.55
N VAL A 43 15.94 -13.11 4.69
CA VAL A 43 16.45 -11.73 4.73
C VAL A 43 17.71 -11.60 3.87
N GLU A 44 18.58 -12.60 3.86
CA GLU A 44 19.76 -12.65 2.98
C GLU A 44 19.36 -12.61 1.50
N ASP A 45 18.55 -13.58 1.06
CA ASP A 45 18.09 -13.71 -0.33
C ASP A 45 17.39 -12.45 -0.83
N GLN A 46 16.49 -11.88 -0.01
CA GLN A 46 15.80 -10.63 -0.35
C GLN A 46 16.75 -9.44 -0.44
N SER A 47 17.74 -9.34 0.47
CA SER A 47 18.71 -8.24 0.47
C SER A 47 19.67 -8.34 -0.72
N VAL A 48 20.09 -9.56 -1.07
CA VAL A 48 20.84 -9.85 -2.30
C VAL A 48 20.02 -9.46 -3.52
N GLY A 49 18.74 -9.86 -3.58
CA GLY A 49 17.84 -9.50 -4.68
C GLY A 49 17.65 -7.98 -4.85
N VAL A 50 17.57 -7.23 -3.76
CA VAL A 50 17.51 -5.76 -3.79
C VAL A 50 18.79 -5.16 -4.34
N LEU A 51 19.96 -5.55 -3.81
CA LEU A 51 21.24 -4.99 -4.26
C LEU A 51 21.60 -5.42 -5.69
N ALA A 52 21.26 -6.65 -6.08
CA ALA A 52 21.43 -7.17 -7.43
C ALA A 52 20.68 -6.35 -8.49
N SER A 53 19.56 -5.74 -8.11
CA SER A 53 18.82 -4.80 -8.98
C SER A 53 19.35 -3.36 -8.91
N CYS A 54 20.24 -3.03 -7.98
CA CYS A 54 20.92 -1.74 -7.96
C CYS A 54 22.00 -1.68 -9.05
N LEU A 55 22.43 -0.46 -9.40
CA LEU A 55 23.57 -0.28 -10.29
C LEU A 55 24.84 -0.91 -9.70
N PRO A 56 25.55 -1.79 -10.44
CA PRO A 56 26.79 -2.39 -9.95
C PRO A 56 27.90 -1.34 -9.75
N PRO A 57 28.87 -1.62 -8.86
CA PRO A 57 30.07 -0.79 -8.70
C PRO A 57 30.79 -0.53 -10.04
N GLY A 58 31.26 0.71 -10.23
CA GLY A 58 32.01 1.10 -11.43
C GLY A 58 31.15 1.42 -12.66
N VAL A 59 29.83 1.20 -12.62
CA VAL A 59 28.91 1.56 -13.70
C VAL A 59 28.28 2.94 -13.45
N ARG A 60 28.39 3.81 -14.46
CA ARG A 60 27.74 5.13 -14.45
C ARG A 60 26.26 4.99 -14.77
N GLY A 61 25.41 5.71 -14.06
CA GLY A 61 23.97 5.74 -14.32
C GLY A 61 23.17 6.18 -13.11
N ARG A 62 21.85 6.16 -13.26
CA ARG A 62 20.91 6.34 -12.16
C ARG A 62 19.84 5.25 -12.23
N ARG A 63 19.44 4.72 -11.08
CA ARG A 63 18.26 3.87 -10.97
C ARG A 63 17.41 4.26 -9.77
N THR A 64 16.13 3.95 -9.85
CA THR A 64 15.17 4.06 -8.75
C THR A 64 14.54 2.69 -8.52
N GLY A 65 14.57 2.18 -7.29
CA GLY A 65 13.92 0.94 -6.90
C GLY A 65 12.84 1.19 -5.87
N LEU A 66 11.73 0.47 -5.97
CA LEU A 66 10.68 0.45 -4.95
C LEU A 66 10.75 -0.87 -4.17
N VAL A 67 10.98 -0.80 -2.87
CA VAL A 67 11.05 -1.96 -1.97
C VAL A 67 9.82 -1.95 -1.05
N VAL A 68 8.95 -2.94 -1.23
CA VAL A 68 7.62 -2.98 -0.58
C VAL A 68 7.54 -4.11 0.43
N GLY A 69 7.38 -3.78 1.71
CA GLY A 69 7.20 -4.77 2.79
C GLY A 69 6.03 -4.43 3.70
N TYR A 70 5.38 -5.43 4.28
CA TYR A 70 4.24 -5.22 5.20
C TYR A 70 4.57 -4.27 6.36
N VAL A 71 3.52 -3.73 7.00
CA VAL A 71 3.67 -2.89 8.21
C VAL A 71 4.42 -3.67 9.28
N GLN A 72 5.50 -3.10 9.83
CA GLN A 72 6.34 -3.75 10.84
C GLN A 72 6.91 -5.14 10.43
N SER A 73 7.11 -5.39 9.13
CA SER A 73 7.65 -6.67 8.64
C SER A 73 9.17 -6.84 8.76
N GLY A 74 9.90 -5.78 9.13
CA GLY A 74 11.37 -5.81 9.17
C GLY A 74 12.07 -5.04 8.06
N LYS A 75 11.42 -4.08 7.39
CA LYS A 75 12.04 -3.17 6.39
C LYS A 75 13.37 -2.56 6.85
N THR A 76 13.46 -2.15 8.12
CA THR A 76 14.70 -1.62 8.70
C THR A 76 15.83 -2.62 8.73
N LEU A 77 15.55 -3.90 9.03
CA LEU A 77 16.56 -4.94 8.95
C LEU A 77 16.99 -5.14 7.48
N SER A 78 16.04 -5.12 6.55
CA SER A 78 16.32 -5.26 5.12
C SER A 78 17.24 -4.15 4.59
N PHE A 79 16.94 -2.86 4.81
CA PHE A 79 17.87 -1.82 4.34
C PHE A 79 19.22 -1.81 5.09
N THR A 80 19.24 -2.26 6.35
CA THR A 80 20.50 -2.44 7.10
C THR A 80 21.34 -3.57 6.49
N ALA A 81 20.70 -4.69 6.12
CA ALA A 81 21.35 -5.80 5.44
C ALA A 81 21.82 -5.43 4.03
N VAL A 82 21.03 -4.68 3.26
CA VAL A 82 21.46 -4.11 1.98
C VAL A 82 22.65 -3.14 2.17
N THR A 83 22.70 -2.38 3.26
CA THR A 83 23.84 -1.50 3.59
C THR A 83 25.09 -2.32 3.90
N ALA A 84 24.96 -3.40 4.69
CA ALA A 84 26.04 -4.35 4.97
C ALA A 84 26.57 -4.99 3.67
N LEU A 85 25.65 -5.43 2.82
CA LEU A 85 25.98 -6.03 1.53
C LEU A 85 26.62 -5.04 0.57
N ALA A 86 26.16 -3.78 0.56
CA ALA A 86 26.77 -2.72 -0.25
C ALA A 86 28.23 -2.48 0.17
N ARG A 87 28.54 -2.46 1.47
CA ARG A 87 29.93 -2.39 1.95
C ARG A 87 30.75 -3.57 1.47
N ASP A 88 30.23 -4.80 1.61
CA ASP A 88 30.92 -6.02 1.19
C ASP A 88 31.19 -6.05 -0.34
N ASN A 89 30.45 -5.25 -1.11
CA ASN A 89 30.58 -5.11 -2.55
C ASN A 89 31.17 -3.75 -2.99
N GLY A 90 31.87 -3.04 -2.11
CA GLY A 90 32.65 -1.86 -2.48
C GLY A 90 31.83 -0.59 -2.76
N TYR A 91 30.69 -0.41 -2.09
CA TYR A 91 29.99 0.89 -2.06
C TYR A 91 30.62 1.77 -0.96
N PRO A 92 31.29 2.88 -1.33
CA PRO A 92 31.97 3.74 -0.37
C PRO A 92 31.04 4.69 0.36
N LEU A 93 29.83 4.93 -0.16
CA LEU A 93 28.88 5.89 0.40
C LEU A 93 27.44 5.39 0.32
N VAL A 94 26.77 5.41 1.47
CA VAL A 94 25.34 5.17 1.63
C VAL A 94 24.69 6.41 2.27
N ILE A 95 23.62 6.91 1.67
CA ILE A 95 22.84 8.05 2.19
C ILE A 95 21.47 7.53 2.60
N LEU A 96 21.16 7.57 3.89
CA LEU A 96 19.89 7.12 4.45
C LEU A 96 19.04 8.31 4.88
N MET A 97 17.92 8.50 4.19
CA MET A 97 16.94 9.54 4.48
C MET A 97 15.86 8.98 5.40
N ALA A 98 15.79 9.49 6.63
CA ALA A 98 14.92 8.96 7.67
C ALA A 98 14.10 10.06 8.35
N GLY A 99 12.77 9.91 8.32
CA GLY A 99 11.82 10.72 9.06
C GLY A 99 11.74 12.21 8.65
N THR A 100 10.66 12.87 9.05
CA THR A 100 10.48 14.33 8.87
C THR A 100 10.72 15.13 10.15
N LYS A 101 10.98 14.43 11.26
CA LYS A 101 11.18 14.99 12.59
C LYS A 101 12.48 14.47 13.18
N THR A 102 13.13 15.29 14.01
CA THR A 102 14.44 14.99 14.62
C THR A 102 14.44 13.68 15.42
N ASN A 103 13.34 13.35 16.11
CA ASN A 103 13.24 12.14 16.93
C ASN A 103 13.28 10.87 16.07
N LEU A 104 12.48 10.81 15.00
CA LEU A 104 12.42 9.67 14.08
C LEU A 104 13.76 9.46 13.37
N HIS A 105 14.39 10.56 12.93
CA HIS A 105 15.74 10.53 12.36
C HIS A 105 16.74 9.93 13.35
N ARG A 106 16.77 10.45 14.59
CA ARG A 106 17.71 9.99 15.63
C ARG A 106 17.49 8.53 16.04
N GLN A 107 16.23 8.09 16.12
CA GLN A 107 15.88 6.69 16.40
C GLN A 107 16.47 5.76 15.33
N THR A 108 16.31 6.14 14.06
CA THR A 108 16.83 5.37 12.93
C THR A 108 18.36 5.37 12.92
N SER A 109 19.01 6.52 13.15
CA SER A 109 20.47 6.62 13.29
C SER A 109 21.02 5.71 14.40
N ARG A 110 20.41 5.75 15.60
CA ARG A 110 20.84 4.93 16.74
C ARG A 110 20.67 3.44 16.47
N ARG A 111 19.56 3.05 15.84
CA ARG A 111 19.32 1.66 15.46
C ARG A 111 20.36 1.17 14.46
N LEU A 112 20.62 1.95 13.41
CA LEU A 112 21.62 1.61 12.39
C LEU A 112 23.02 1.51 13.01
N ARG A 113 23.37 2.43 13.91
CA ARG A 113 24.63 2.43 14.66
C ARG A 113 24.82 1.16 15.49
N LYS A 114 23.76 0.71 16.16
CA LYS A 114 23.73 -0.53 16.95
C LYS A 114 23.82 -1.77 16.06
N ASP A 115 22.94 -1.90 15.08
CA ASP A 115 22.80 -3.11 14.25
C ASP A 115 24.07 -3.35 13.39
N LEU A 116 24.68 -2.28 12.85
CA LEU A 116 25.94 -2.37 12.11
C LEU A 116 27.19 -2.49 13.00
N LYS A 117 27.06 -2.36 14.33
CA LYS A 117 28.19 -2.24 15.26
C LYS A 117 29.23 -1.24 14.74
N VAL A 118 28.79 0.00 14.57
CA VAL A 118 29.66 1.10 14.10
C VAL A 118 30.79 1.35 15.11
N GLU A 119 30.51 1.19 16.40
CA GLU A 119 31.54 1.11 17.44
C GLU A 119 31.85 -0.36 17.72
N ARG A 120 33.14 -0.71 17.71
CA ARG A 120 33.64 -2.07 17.95
C ARG A 120 34.69 -2.07 19.04
N ASP A 121 34.76 -3.19 19.74
CA ASP A 121 35.82 -3.45 20.69
C ASP A 121 37.12 -3.80 19.93
N GLY A 122 38.00 -2.81 19.76
CA GLY A 122 39.29 -2.95 19.09
C GLY A 122 39.24 -2.83 17.55
N GLY A 123 40.34 -2.37 16.97
CA GLY A 123 40.49 -2.18 15.51
C GLY A 123 39.78 -0.95 14.95
N MET A 124 39.98 -0.70 13.65
CA MET A 124 39.27 0.36 12.91
C MET A 124 37.89 -0.15 12.51
N SER A 125 36.84 0.63 12.79
CA SER A 125 35.48 0.29 12.34
C SER A 125 35.40 0.32 10.81
N PRO A 126 34.71 -0.63 10.15
CA PRO A 126 34.45 -0.55 8.71
C PRO A 126 33.40 0.51 8.35
N TRP A 127 32.89 1.25 9.34
CA TRP A 127 31.81 2.21 9.20
C TRP A 127 32.23 3.59 9.67
N LEU A 128 31.87 4.61 8.89
CA LEU A 128 31.86 6.00 9.33
C LEU A 128 30.43 6.53 9.24
N LEU A 129 29.69 6.53 10.35
CA LEU A 129 28.31 7.03 10.40
C LEU A 129 28.28 8.49 10.86
N VAL A 130 27.70 9.36 10.03
CA VAL A 130 27.59 10.81 10.27
C VAL A 130 26.15 11.27 10.11
N GLU A 131 25.67 12.09 11.05
CA GLU A 131 24.28 12.56 11.10
C GLU A 131 24.15 14.01 10.62
N ASN A 132 23.32 14.25 9.59
CA ASN A 132 23.03 15.56 9.01
C ASN A 132 24.29 16.43 8.72
N PRO A 133 25.31 15.90 8.04
CA PRO A 133 26.54 16.66 7.78
C PRO A 133 26.29 17.82 6.81
N LYS A 134 27.24 18.76 6.78
CA LYS A 134 27.19 19.96 5.94
C LYS A 134 28.58 20.31 5.39
N ALA A 135 28.61 21.04 4.27
CA ALA A 135 29.84 21.64 3.78
C ALA A 135 30.44 22.58 4.85
N GLY A 136 31.75 22.49 5.08
CA GLY A 136 32.45 23.23 6.14
C GLY A 136 32.16 22.75 7.57
N GLY A 137 31.51 21.59 7.73
CA GLY A 137 31.39 20.91 9.02
C GLY A 137 32.68 20.18 9.43
N PRO A 138 32.74 19.67 10.66
CA PRO A 138 33.93 18.95 11.16
C PRO A 138 34.16 17.60 10.47
N ASP A 139 33.11 17.01 9.88
CA ASP A 139 33.17 15.65 9.32
C ASP A 139 33.67 15.58 7.87
N VAL A 140 33.86 16.73 7.19
CA VAL A 140 34.13 16.76 5.74
C VAL A 140 35.40 16.01 5.37
N ASP A 141 36.50 16.24 6.10
CA ASP A 141 37.78 15.59 5.82
C ASP A 141 37.74 14.09 6.13
N ALA A 142 37.05 13.70 7.22
CA ALA A 142 36.86 12.30 7.57
C ALA A 142 36.05 11.55 6.49
N ILE A 143 34.97 12.16 6.00
CA ILE A 143 34.15 11.61 4.92
C ILE A 143 34.96 11.50 3.63
N ALA A 144 35.69 12.57 3.25
CA ALA A 144 36.50 12.58 2.03
C ALA A 144 37.56 11.48 2.06
N ASN A 145 38.29 11.34 3.17
CA ASN A 145 39.31 10.32 3.34
C ASN A 145 38.72 8.91 3.31
N ALA A 146 37.62 8.66 4.01
CA ALA A 146 36.96 7.35 4.03
C ALA A 146 36.46 6.93 2.64
N VAL A 147 35.85 7.83 1.88
CA VAL A 147 35.41 7.54 0.51
C VAL A 147 36.61 7.29 -0.40
N ALA A 148 37.66 8.12 -0.31
CA ALA A 148 38.86 7.98 -1.14
C ALA A 148 39.62 6.66 -0.88
N THR A 149 39.73 6.23 0.39
CA THR A 149 40.40 4.96 0.73
C THR A 149 39.57 3.76 0.30
N SER A 150 38.24 3.83 0.42
CA SER A 150 37.32 2.76 0.06
C SER A 150 37.37 2.39 -1.43
N VAL A 151 37.50 3.38 -2.32
CA VAL A 151 37.59 3.15 -3.76
C VAL A 151 39.01 2.86 -4.28
N SER A 152 40.02 2.95 -3.41
CA SER A 152 41.42 2.79 -3.82
C SER A 152 41.83 1.32 -3.86
N PRO A 153 42.33 0.81 -5.01
CA PRO A 153 42.76 -0.59 -5.13
C PRO A 153 43.99 -0.92 -4.28
N ASN A 154 44.79 0.10 -3.90
CA ASN A 154 46.03 -0.06 -3.14
C ASN A 154 45.82 -0.05 -1.61
N VAL A 155 44.60 0.22 -1.14
CA VAL A 155 44.27 0.22 0.28
C VAL A 155 43.79 -1.18 0.70
N PRO A 156 44.41 -1.83 1.70
CA PRO A 156 43.95 -3.10 2.23
C PRO A 156 42.51 -3.00 2.79
N GLU A 157 41.75 -4.09 2.66
CA GLU A 157 40.32 -4.14 3.01
C GLU A 157 40.02 -3.69 4.45
N HIS A 158 40.88 -4.02 5.42
CA HIS A 158 40.69 -3.65 6.83
C HIS A 158 40.91 -2.15 7.13
N PHE A 159 41.43 -1.37 6.18
CA PHE A 159 41.53 0.09 6.26
C PHE A 159 40.41 0.80 5.47
N ARG A 160 39.54 0.06 4.79
CA ARG A 160 38.42 0.63 4.04
C ARG A 160 37.21 0.82 4.95
N GLN A 161 36.57 1.97 4.81
CA GLN A 161 35.32 2.28 5.48
C GLN A 161 34.24 2.60 4.46
N THR A 162 33.00 2.19 4.73
CA THR A 162 31.82 2.74 4.05
C THR A 162 31.27 3.88 4.89
N VAL A 163 31.11 5.04 4.26
CA VAL A 163 30.47 6.21 4.88
C VAL A 163 28.96 6.04 4.83
N ILE A 164 28.31 6.25 5.97
CA ILE A 164 26.85 6.25 6.11
C ILE A 164 26.43 7.65 6.55
N ILE A 165 25.74 8.37 5.67
CA ILE A 165 25.13 9.65 6.00
C ILE A 165 23.66 9.41 6.35
N THR A 166 23.26 9.67 7.59
CA THR A 166 21.83 9.72 7.93
C THR A 166 21.34 11.16 7.87
N VAL A 167 20.24 11.42 7.16
CA VAL A 167 19.72 12.78 6.98
C VAL A 167 18.20 12.81 7.15
N MET A 168 17.69 13.84 7.83
CA MET A 168 16.25 14.05 7.96
C MET A 168 15.66 14.57 6.64
N LYS A 169 14.43 14.14 6.28
CA LYS A 169 13.69 14.59 5.09
C LYS A 169 13.21 16.04 5.23
N ASN A 170 14.15 16.97 5.15
CA ASN A 170 13.94 18.40 5.27
C ASN A 170 14.81 19.11 4.24
N ALA A 171 14.21 20.02 3.48
CA ALA A 171 14.87 20.70 2.36
C ALA A 171 16.23 21.31 2.74
N THR A 172 16.30 22.07 3.84
CA THR A 172 17.54 22.71 4.31
C THR A 172 18.65 21.71 4.62
N ARG A 173 18.31 20.58 5.26
CA ARG A 173 19.29 19.54 5.62
C ARG A 173 19.75 18.74 4.40
N LEU A 174 18.83 18.43 3.49
CA LEU A 174 19.16 17.78 2.22
C LEU A 174 20.03 18.68 1.34
N ASP A 175 19.79 19.99 1.32
CA ASP A 175 20.63 20.96 0.61
C ASP A 175 22.01 21.08 1.25
N ALA A 176 22.12 20.99 2.58
CA ALA A 176 23.41 20.97 3.27
C ALA A 176 24.25 19.73 2.88
N VAL A 177 23.63 18.55 2.82
CA VAL A 177 24.26 17.32 2.30
C VAL A 177 24.61 17.47 0.82
N THR A 178 23.72 18.06 0.01
CA THR A 178 23.99 18.34 -1.40
C THR A 178 25.23 19.24 -1.57
N GLY A 179 25.38 20.26 -0.72
CA GLY A 179 26.57 21.12 -0.67
C GLY A 179 27.86 20.34 -0.36
N LEU A 180 27.79 19.41 0.60
CA LEU A 180 28.89 18.48 0.91
C LEU A 180 29.23 17.59 -0.28
N LEU A 181 28.25 16.95 -0.91
CA LEU A 181 28.48 16.10 -2.09
C LEU A 181 29.14 16.87 -3.23
N LYS A 182 28.70 18.11 -3.49
CA LYS A 182 29.34 19.00 -4.48
C LYS A 182 30.78 19.34 -4.12
N HIS A 183 31.13 19.40 -2.84
CA HIS A 183 32.50 19.61 -2.39
C HIS A 183 33.35 18.37 -2.65
N LEU A 184 32.87 17.18 -2.31
CA LEU A 184 33.55 15.91 -2.57
C LEU A 184 33.75 15.63 -4.07
N VAL A 185 32.79 16.01 -4.92
CA VAL A 185 32.92 15.95 -6.38
C VAL A 185 34.05 16.89 -6.86
N ARG A 186 34.11 18.12 -6.34
CA ARG A 186 35.17 19.10 -6.68
C ARG A 186 36.56 18.65 -6.24
N GLN A 187 36.66 17.88 -5.16
CA GLN A 187 37.92 17.28 -4.69
C GLN A 187 38.32 16.03 -5.49
N GLY A 188 37.48 15.56 -6.43
CA GLY A 188 37.74 14.33 -7.19
C GLY A 188 37.52 13.03 -6.40
N VAL A 189 36.91 13.10 -5.21
CA VAL A 189 36.63 11.94 -4.35
C VAL A 189 35.38 11.20 -4.82
N LEU A 190 34.30 11.94 -5.12
CA LEU A 190 33.10 11.40 -5.76
C LEU A 190 33.21 11.55 -7.28
N THR A 191 33.45 10.45 -7.97
CA THR A 191 33.66 10.40 -9.43
C THR A 191 32.48 9.73 -10.14
N ALA A 192 32.52 9.70 -11.47
CA ALA A 192 31.53 8.97 -12.27
C ALA A 192 31.53 7.45 -12.06
N LYS A 193 32.58 6.90 -11.42
CA LYS A 193 32.70 5.47 -11.10
C LYS A 193 32.37 5.14 -9.64
N THR A 194 32.15 6.16 -8.81
CA THR A 194 31.90 5.99 -7.37
C THR A 194 30.43 5.64 -7.14
N PRO A 195 30.07 4.38 -6.82
CA PRO A 195 28.68 3.99 -6.65
C PRO A 195 28.14 4.52 -5.32
N VAL A 196 26.94 5.10 -5.35
CA VAL A 196 26.28 5.62 -4.15
C VAL A 196 24.92 4.96 -4.00
N LEU A 197 24.63 4.46 -2.81
CA LEU A 197 23.29 3.96 -2.47
C LEU A 197 22.53 5.04 -1.70
N VAL A 198 21.35 5.43 -2.18
CA VAL A 198 20.46 6.34 -1.47
C VAL A 198 19.24 5.54 -1.02
N VAL A 199 18.99 5.48 0.28
CA VAL A 199 17.84 4.78 0.88
C VAL A 199 16.86 5.82 1.41
N ASP A 200 15.62 5.73 0.98
CA ASP A 200 14.50 6.57 1.41
C ASP A 200 13.54 5.73 2.26
N ASP A 201 13.60 5.89 3.58
CA ASP A 201 12.75 5.17 4.53
C ASP A 201 11.39 5.86 4.68
N GLU A 202 10.29 5.10 4.62
CA GLU A 202 8.92 5.62 4.51
C GLU A 202 8.77 6.57 3.31
N ALA A 203 9.12 6.10 2.12
CA ALA A 203 9.20 6.89 0.88
C ALA A 203 7.86 7.54 0.47
N ASP A 204 6.74 7.00 0.94
CA ASP A 204 5.41 7.61 0.82
C ASP A 204 5.27 8.93 1.60
N GLN A 205 6.19 9.20 2.53
CA GLN A 205 6.17 10.39 3.39
C GLN A 205 7.17 11.46 2.93
N ALA A 206 6.62 12.62 2.56
CA ALA A 206 7.28 13.91 2.34
C ALA A 206 8.35 13.99 1.23
N GLY A 207 8.80 12.85 0.68
CA GLY A 207 9.79 12.80 -0.40
C GLY A 207 9.19 12.99 -1.80
N LEU A 208 7.93 12.59 -1.99
CA LEU A 208 7.21 12.71 -3.25
C LEU A 208 6.70 14.14 -3.47
N ASN A 209 6.60 14.58 -4.72
CA ASN A 209 6.10 15.91 -5.02
C ASN A 209 4.59 15.99 -4.72
N ALA A 210 4.21 16.87 -3.80
CA ALA A 210 2.82 17.18 -3.48
C ALA A 210 2.37 18.57 -4.00
N GLY A 211 3.19 19.21 -4.83
CA GLY A 211 2.93 20.53 -5.43
C GLY A 211 2.84 20.42 -6.95
N ASP A 212 2.71 21.56 -7.62
CA ASP A 212 2.67 21.59 -9.08
C ASP A 212 4.01 21.15 -9.69
N VAL A 213 3.99 20.75 -10.96
CA VAL A 213 5.21 20.36 -11.69
C VAL A 213 6.18 21.53 -11.82
N ASP A 214 5.65 22.74 -12.01
CA ASP A 214 6.42 23.98 -12.15
C ASP A 214 6.85 24.60 -10.81
N ASP A 215 6.14 24.28 -9.72
CA ASP A 215 6.47 24.71 -8.35
C ASP A 215 6.43 23.52 -7.37
N PRO A 216 7.45 22.63 -7.44
CA PRO A 216 7.46 21.43 -6.63
C PRO A 216 7.73 21.74 -5.16
N THR A 217 7.28 20.84 -4.29
CA THR A 217 7.55 20.98 -2.85
C THR A 217 9.06 21.07 -2.55
N ALA A 218 9.41 21.88 -1.55
CA ALA A 218 10.81 22.16 -1.21
C ALA A 218 11.63 20.88 -0.91
N THR A 219 11.03 19.89 -0.24
CA THR A 219 11.70 18.61 0.07
C THR A 219 11.95 17.78 -1.19
N TYR A 220 10.95 17.62 -2.07
CA TYR A 220 11.12 16.93 -3.35
C TYR A 220 12.23 17.60 -4.18
N ALA A 221 12.18 18.93 -4.30
CA ALA A 221 13.19 19.68 -5.05
C ALA A 221 14.61 19.48 -4.48
N ALA A 222 14.75 19.38 -3.15
CA ALA A 222 16.03 19.09 -2.51
C ALA A 222 16.52 17.64 -2.78
N ILE A 223 15.62 16.65 -2.79
CA ILE A 223 15.96 15.26 -3.17
C ILE A 223 16.44 15.21 -4.63
N VAL A 224 15.73 15.88 -5.53
CA VAL A 224 16.11 16.01 -6.95
C VAL A 224 17.50 16.63 -7.09
N ARG A 225 17.78 17.74 -6.37
CA ARG A 225 19.11 18.38 -6.38
C ARG A 225 20.20 17.44 -5.85
N LEU A 226 19.95 16.74 -4.75
CA LEU A 226 20.89 15.77 -4.17
C LEU A 226 21.24 14.68 -5.19
N ARG A 227 20.24 14.08 -5.82
CA ARG A 227 20.42 13.01 -6.81
C ARG A 227 21.15 13.49 -8.06
N ASN A 228 20.92 14.72 -8.50
CA ASN A 228 21.59 15.29 -9.69
C ASN A 228 23.10 15.54 -9.47
N VAL A 229 23.58 15.58 -8.23
CA VAL A 229 25.02 15.69 -7.93
C VAL A 229 25.72 14.33 -8.06
N LEU A 230 24.98 13.23 -7.92
CA LEU A 230 25.52 11.88 -7.96
C LEU A 230 25.55 11.36 -9.42
N HIS A 231 26.70 10.86 -9.85
CA HIS A 231 26.88 10.37 -11.23
C HIS A 231 26.57 8.88 -11.41
N ALA A 232 26.64 8.10 -10.33
CA ALA A 232 26.42 6.66 -10.28
C ALA A 232 25.67 6.33 -8.98
N HIS A 233 24.33 6.26 -9.03
CA HIS A 233 23.55 5.99 -7.83
C HIS A 233 22.27 5.20 -8.05
N THR A 234 21.90 4.43 -7.03
CA THR A 234 20.55 3.84 -6.93
C THR A 234 19.78 4.47 -5.78
N TYR A 235 18.55 4.90 -6.04
CA TYR A 235 17.61 5.43 -5.06
C TYR A 235 16.58 4.36 -4.69
N LEU A 236 16.65 3.82 -3.48
CA LEU A 236 15.76 2.78 -2.98
C LEU A 236 14.67 3.39 -2.10
N MET A 237 13.42 3.28 -2.53
CA MET A 237 12.23 3.68 -1.78
C MET A 237 11.72 2.52 -0.95
N TYR A 238 11.91 2.57 0.36
CA TYR A 238 11.32 1.60 1.28
C TYR A 238 9.98 2.14 1.78
N THR A 239 8.92 1.35 1.64
CA THR A 239 7.61 1.71 2.17
C THR A 239 6.71 0.51 2.43
N ALA A 240 5.75 0.69 3.33
CA ALA A 240 4.62 -0.23 3.49
C ALA A 240 3.43 0.14 2.58
N THR A 241 3.37 1.39 2.14
CA THR A 241 2.26 2.05 1.41
C THR A 241 2.73 2.45 0.01
N PRO A 242 2.89 1.49 -0.92
CA PRO A 242 3.48 1.76 -2.23
C PRO A 242 2.57 2.58 -3.16
N GLN A 243 1.34 2.91 -2.77
CA GLN A 243 0.37 3.58 -3.63
C GLN A 243 0.91 4.90 -4.20
N ALA A 244 1.47 5.77 -3.36
CA ALA A 244 1.95 7.06 -3.86
C ALA A 244 3.16 6.93 -4.81
N PRO A 245 4.22 6.14 -4.50
CA PRO A 245 5.30 5.89 -5.46
C PRO A 245 4.86 5.25 -6.77
N LEU A 246 3.87 4.35 -6.74
CA LEU A 246 3.34 3.67 -7.93
C LEU A 246 2.51 4.60 -8.82
N LEU A 247 1.96 5.68 -8.26
CA LEU A 247 1.10 6.63 -8.96
C LEU A 247 1.85 7.85 -9.51
N LEU A 248 3.19 7.87 -9.42
CA LEU A 248 4.02 8.89 -10.05
C LEU A 248 3.97 8.82 -11.58
N ASN A 249 4.17 9.96 -12.22
CA ASN A 249 4.41 10.02 -13.66
C ASN A 249 5.65 9.16 -14.01
N LEU A 250 5.61 8.40 -15.11
CA LEU A 250 6.77 7.62 -15.57
C LEU A 250 7.99 8.49 -15.87
N ALA A 251 7.76 9.74 -16.29
CA ALA A 251 8.83 10.72 -16.53
C ALA A 251 9.39 11.34 -15.24
N ASP A 252 8.73 11.15 -14.09
CA ASP A 252 9.24 11.63 -12.80
C ASP A 252 10.53 10.89 -12.44
N MET A 253 11.55 11.62 -11.96
CA MET A 253 12.82 10.98 -11.61
C MET A 253 12.71 10.00 -10.44
N LEU A 254 11.69 10.13 -9.58
CA LEU A 254 11.39 9.19 -8.49
C LEU A 254 10.48 8.04 -8.94
N SER A 255 10.07 7.98 -10.21
CA SER A 255 9.37 6.82 -10.75
C SER A 255 10.28 5.58 -10.67
N PRO A 256 9.83 4.47 -10.05
CA PRO A 256 10.66 3.27 -9.93
C PRO A 256 10.93 2.57 -11.27
N ASP A 257 12.20 2.22 -11.51
CA ASP A 257 12.63 1.36 -12.62
C ASP A 257 12.40 -0.12 -12.32
N PHE A 258 12.35 -0.51 -11.04
CA PHE A 258 12.11 -1.88 -10.60
C PHE A 258 11.39 -1.91 -9.25
N VAL A 259 10.78 -3.06 -8.95
CA VAL A 259 10.12 -3.33 -7.68
C VAL A 259 10.71 -4.58 -7.04
N ARG A 260 10.85 -4.58 -5.71
CA ARG A 260 11.15 -5.75 -4.89
C ARG A 260 10.12 -5.88 -3.78
N VAL A 261 9.49 -7.04 -3.67
CA VAL A 261 8.49 -7.34 -2.65
C VAL A 261 9.15 -8.12 -1.52
N LEU A 262 9.15 -7.55 -0.31
CA LEU A 262 9.67 -8.22 0.88
C LEU A 262 8.57 -9.06 1.52
N ASP A 263 8.77 -10.37 1.56
CA ASP A 263 7.93 -11.31 2.32
C ASP A 263 8.22 -11.22 3.81
N ALA A 264 7.18 -11.38 4.63
CA ALA A 264 7.31 -11.51 6.06
C ALA A 264 7.60 -12.98 6.46
N GLY A 265 8.26 -13.19 7.60
CA GLY A 265 8.46 -14.54 8.15
C GLY A 265 7.16 -15.16 8.70
N GLU A 266 7.19 -16.46 8.99
CA GLU A 266 6.00 -17.23 9.43
C GLU A 266 5.39 -16.78 10.78
N THR A 267 6.22 -16.12 11.59
CA THR A 267 5.85 -15.57 12.90
C THR A 267 5.23 -14.17 12.80
N TYR A 268 5.15 -13.60 11.60
CA TYR A 268 4.44 -12.35 11.34
C TYR A 268 2.92 -12.58 11.31
N THR A 269 2.19 -11.67 11.93
CA THR A 269 0.73 -11.64 11.96
C THR A 269 0.26 -10.26 11.48
N GLY A 270 -0.29 -10.20 10.28
CA GLY A 270 -0.74 -8.96 9.63
C GLY A 270 -2.21 -9.00 9.23
N GLY A 271 -2.55 -8.24 8.19
CA GLY A 271 -3.91 -8.12 7.67
C GLY A 271 -4.55 -9.46 7.32
N GLU A 272 -3.82 -10.31 6.59
CA GLU A 272 -4.28 -11.64 6.21
C GLU A 272 -4.61 -12.52 7.43
N TYR A 273 -3.74 -12.53 8.44
CA TYR A 273 -3.98 -13.28 9.67
C TYR A 273 -5.23 -12.75 10.40
N PHE A 274 -5.28 -11.45 10.69
CA PHE A 274 -6.33 -10.89 11.55
C PHE A 274 -7.67 -10.66 10.88
N PHE A 275 -7.72 -10.29 9.60
CA PHE A 275 -8.96 -9.89 8.91
C PHE A 275 -9.45 -10.91 7.88
N ALA A 276 -8.56 -11.79 7.36
CA ALA A 276 -8.98 -12.84 6.43
C ALA A 276 -9.12 -14.21 7.10
N GLN A 277 -8.22 -14.58 8.03
CA GLN A 277 -8.21 -15.91 8.66
C GLN A 277 -8.89 -15.95 10.03
N HIS A 278 -8.64 -14.94 10.87
CA HIS A 278 -9.03 -14.92 12.29
C HIS A 278 -9.96 -13.74 12.62
N ARG A 279 -10.75 -13.29 11.65
CA ARG A 279 -11.59 -12.09 11.81
C ARG A 279 -12.57 -12.20 12.98
N SER A 280 -13.30 -13.31 13.05
CA SER A 280 -14.33 -13.54 14.07
C SER A 280 -13.78 -13.55 15.48
N SER A 281 -12.57 -14.10 15.64
CA SER A 281 -11.90 -14.18 16.94
C SER A 281 -11.18 -12.88 17.30
N PHE A 282 -10.78 -12.06 16.32
CA PHE A 282 -9.99 -10.86 16.53
C PHE A 282 -10.83 -9.59 16.70
N VAL A 283 -11.84 -9.39 15.86
CA VAL A 283 -12.63 -8.15 15.84
C VAL A 283 -13.81 -8.26 16.79
N VAL A 284 -13.92 -7.28 17.70
CA VAL A 284 -15.08 -7.10 18.56
C VAL A 284 -15.78 -5.80 18.13
N PRO A 285 -17.04 -5.84 17.66
CA PRO A 285 -17.71 -4.63 17.19
C PRO A 285 -18.07 -3.71 18.35
N ILE A 286 -17.80 -2.42 18.23
CA ILE A 286 -18.33 -1.38 19.12
C ILE A 286 -19.72 -0.99 18.62
N PRO A 287 -20.79 -1.14 19.42
CA PRO A 287 -22.15 -0.78 19.00
C PRO A 287 -22.27 0.70 18.63
N ALA A 288 -23.15 1.01 17.67
CA ALA A 288 -23.41 2.39 17.27
C ALA A 288 -23.93 3.26 18.43
N SER A 289 -24.66 2.67 19.38
CA SER A 289 -25.13 3.34 20.60
C SER A 289 -23.99 3.84 21.50
N GLU A 290 -22.86 3.13 21.54
CA GLU A 290 -21.69 3.52 22.33
C GLU A 290 -20.71 4.40 21.53
N THR A 291 -20.77 4.37 20.20
CA THR A 291 -19.83 5.10 19.34
C THR A 291 -19.89 6.62 19.55
N TYR A 292 -21.09 7.18 19.72
CA TYR A 292 -21.26 8.62 19.97
C TYR A 292 -20.75 9.01 21.36
N ALA A 293 -21.18 8.29 22.40
CA ALA A 293 -20.76 8.52 23.78
C ALA A 293 -19.24 8.37 23.95
N ALA A 294 -18.63 7.42 23.24
CA ALA A 294 -17.21 7.15 23.31
C ALA A 294 -16.33 8.28 22.75
N VAL A 295 -16.87 9.23 21.97
CA VAL A 295 -16.15 10.41 21.47
C VAL A 295 -16.70 11.73 22.00
N ASP A 296 -17.70 11.68 22.89
CA ASP A 296 -18.32 12.84 23.51
C ASP A 296 -17.61 13.23 24.82
N LEU A 297 -17.24 14.50 24.95
CA LEU A 297 -16.57 15.03 26.13
C LEU A 297 -17.50 15.18 27.34
N ASP A 298 -18.81 15.25 27.10
CA ASP A 298 -19.86 15.38 28.11
C ASP A 298 -20.27 14.01 28.69
N THR A 299 -19.76 12.92 28.12
CA THR A 299 -19.90 11.58 28.72
C THR A 299 -19.01 11.47 29.96
N HIS A 300 -19.61 11.10 31.09
CA HIS A 300 -18.93 11.03 32.39
C HIS A 300 -18.51 9.59 32.74
N GLU A 301 -19.29 8.60 32.32
CA GLU A 301 -19.04 7.18 32.59
C GLU A 301 -18.31 6.50 31.42
N PRO A 302 -17.43 5.51 31.69
CA PRO A 302 -16.78 4.76 30.63
C PRO A 302 -17.79 3.92 29.83
N PRO A 303 -17.65 3.80 28.50
CA PRO A 303 -18.43 2.84 27.71
C PRO A 303 -18.24 1.40 28.21
N ALA A 304 -19.30 0.58 28.18
CA ALA A 304 -19.24 -0.81 28.60
C ALA A 304 -18.19 -1.60 27.79
N THR A 305 -18.14 -1.36 26.48
CA THR A 305 -17.14 -1.97 25.60
C THR A 305 -15.69 -1.61 25.95
N LEU A 306 -15.44 -0.46 26.58
CA LEU A 306 -14.11 -0.11 27.09
C LEU A 306 -13.76 -0.99 28.30
N LEU A 307 -14.71 -1.22 29.21
CA LEU A 307 -14.51 -2.09 30.36
C LEU A 307 -14.25 -3.54 29.91
N ASP A 308 -15.01 -4.04 28.94
CA ASP A 308 -14.79 -5.38 28.35
C ASP A 308 -13.38 -5.53 27.76
N ALA A 309 -12.91 -4.48 27.06
CA ALA A 309 -11.58 -4.45 26.48
C ALA A 309 -10.48 -4.48 27.56
N ILE A 310 -10.65 -3.72 28.65
CA ILE A 310 -9.70 -3.73 29.78
C ILE A 310 -9.71 -5.10 30.46
N ALA A 311 -10.88 -5.70 30.69
CA ALA A 311 -10.99 -7.02 31.30
C ALA A 311 -10.28 -8.09 30.46
N THR A 312 -10.54 -8.11 29.14
CA THR A 312 -9.88 -9.04 28.22
C THR A 312 -8.37 -8.87 28.19
N PHE A 313 -7.90 -7.62 28.21
CA PHE A 313 -6.47 -7.31 28.31
C PHE A 313 -5.86 -7.88 29.59
N LEU A 314 -6.52 -7.66 30.73
CA LEU A 314 -6.04 -8.12 32.04
C LEU A 314 -6.01 -9.64 32.15
N VAL A 315 -7.03 -10.35 31.66
CA VAL A 315 -7.02 -11.82 31.62
C VAL A 315 -5.85 -12.33 30.77
N GLY A 316 -5.58 -11.68 29.62
CA GLY A 316 -4.42 -11.98 28.80
C GLY A 316 -3.10 -11.77 29.56
N VAL A 317 -2.95 -10.64 30.26
CA VAL A 317 -1.77 -10.31 31.08
C VAL A 317 -1.52 -11.37 32.15
N VAL A 318 -2.55 -11.72 32.92
CA VAL A 318 -2.44 -12.72 34.00
C VAL A 318 -2.08 -14.08 33.41
N SER A 319 -2.68 -14.47 32.29
CA SER A 319 -2.41 -15.75 31.62
C SER A 319 -0.98 -15.87 31.07
N GLN A 320 -0.29 -14.75 30.83
CA GLN A 320 1.14 -14.79 30.48
C GLN A 320 2.03 -15.15 31.67
N ARG A 321 1.57 -15.01 32.93
CA ARG A 321 2.32 -15.32 34.16
C ARG A 321 3.78 -14.81 34.14
N GLY A 322 3.97 -13.60 33.63
CA GLY A 322 5.29 -12.95 33.54
C GLY A 322 6.22 -13.45 32.41
N LYS A 323 5.80 -14.43 31.59
CA LYS A 323 6.56 -14.88 30.40
C LYS A 323 6.74 -13.77 29.37
N ARG A 324 5.78 -12.85 29.28
CA ARG A 324 5.76 -11.74 28.32
C ARG A 324 4.95 -10.58 28.88
N GLN A 325 5.45 -9.36 28.67
CA GLN A 325 4.66 -8.15 28.90
C GLN A 325 3.64 -7.95 27.79
N LEU A 326 2.42 -7.56 28.14
CA LEU A 326 1.40 -7.20 27.16
C LEU A 326 1.05 -5.71 27.25
N ALA A 327 0.62 -5.16 26.13
CA ALA A 327 0.15 -3.80 26.03
C ALA A 327 -1.28 -3.72 25.47
N MET A 328 -2.00 -2.68 25.88
CA MET A 328 -3.27 -2.24 25.35
C MET A 328 -3.11 -0.86 24.72
N LEU A 329 -3.72 -0.65 23.56
CA LEU A 329 -3.79 0.62 22.87
C LEU A 329 -5.23 1.16 22.89
N VAL A 330 -5.42 2.34 23.44
CA VAL A 330 -6.69 3.07 23.46
C VAL A 330 -6.56 4.28 22.55
N HIS A 331 -7.31 4.27 21.45
CA HIS A 331 -7.18 5.24 20.38
C HIS A 331 -8.49 6.01 20.13
N PRO A 332 -8.91 6.90 21.06
CA PRO A 332 -10.25 7.48 21.06
C PRO A 332 -10.43 8.63 20.06
N SER A 333 -9.43 9.50 19.87
CA SER A 333 -9.56 10.65 18.97
C SER A 333 -8.18 11.23 18.58
N HIS A 334 -8.14 12.46 18.07
CA HIS A 334 -6.91 13.22 17.88
C HIS A 334 -6.70 14.30 18.97
N THR A 335 -7.67 14.51 19.87
CA THR A 335 -7.69 15.60 20.85
C THR A 335 -7.10 15.15 22.18
N LYS A 336 -6.30 16.02 22.80
CA LYS A 336 -5.68 15.72 24.10
C LYS A 336 -6.73 15.53 25.21
N ASP A 337 -7.85 16.23 25.14
CA ASP A 337 -8.91 16.18 26.16
C ASP A 337 -9.54 14.79 26.24
N LEU A 338 -9.86 14.19 25.09
CA LEU A 338 -10.34 12.81 25.05
C LEU A 338 -9.27 11.82 25.50
N HIS A 339 -7.99 12.03 25.17
CA HIS A 339 -6.92 11.15 25.69
C HIS A 339 -6.86 11.18 27.23
N ASN A 340 -7.00 12.37 27.83
CA ASN A 340 -6.99 12.53 29.28
C ASN A 340 -8.24 11.91 29.92
N ARG A 341 -9.42 12.08 29.31
CA ARG A 341 -10.66 11.43 29.77
C ARG A 341 -10.53 9.91 29.79
N TYR A 342 -10.06 9.32 28.70
CA TYR A 342 -9.85 7.87 28.63
C TYR A 342 -8.79 7.37 29.62
N LYS A 343 -7.73 8.15 29.85
CA LYS A 343 -6.76 7.84 30.92
C LYS A 343 -7.44 7.78 32.29
N GLN A 344 -8.32 8.75 32.60
CA GLN A 344 -9.06 8.79 33.86
C GLN A 344 -9.99 7.57 33.98
N TRP A 345 -10.75 7.24 32.94
CA TRP A 345 -11.62 6.07 32.92
C TRP A 345 -10.86 4.77 33.13
N VAL A 346 -9.77 4.54 32.39
CA VAL A 346 -8.93 3.34 32.56
C VAL A 346 -8.37 3.28 33.98
N SER A 347 -7.79 4.38 34.47
CA SER A 347 -7.16 4.40 35.80
C SER A 347 -8.19 4.17 36.91
N GLY A 348 -9.37 4.77 36.79
CA GLY A 348 -10.49 4.60 37.73
C GLY A 348 -11.02 3.17 37.73
N ALA A 349 -11.19 2.55 36.57
CA ALA A 349 -11.61 1.15 36.48
C ALA A 349 -10.57 0.21 37.13
N LEU A 350 -9.28 0.40 36.84
CA LEU A 350 -8.20 -0.41 37.44
C LEU A 350 -8.17 -0.29 38.96
N GLU A 351 -8.33 0.93 39.49
CA GLU A 351 -8.35 1.17 40.94
C GLU A 351 -9.60 0.58 41.61
N ALA A 352 -10.78 0.80 41.03
CA ALA A 352 -12.04 0.26 41.53
C ALA A 352 -12.03 -1.27 41.56
N TRP A 353 -11.58 -1.92 40.48
CA TRP A 353 -11.49 -3.38 40.42
C TRP A 353 -10.46 -3.94 41.40
N ARG A 354 -9.35 -3.22 41.62
CA ARG A 354 -8.34 -3.64 42.61
C ARG A 354 -8.93 -3.66 44.03
N LEU A 355 -9.66 -2.62 44.40
CA LEU A 355 -10.29 -2.54 45.72
C LEU A 355 -11.36 -3.63 45.87
N THR A 356 -12.23 -3.76 44.86
CA THR A 356 -13.34 -4.73 44.85
C THR A 356 -12.85 -6.18 44.91
N LEU A 357 -11.78 -6.53 44.18
CA LEU A 357 -11.23 -7.89 44.20
C LEU A 357 -10.43 -8.20 45.49
N GLY A 358 -10.01 -7.18 46.23
CA GLY A 358 -9.27 -7.32 47.48
C GLY A 358 -10.15 -7.70 48.68
N GLU A 359 -11.46 -7.52 48.58
CA GLU A 359 -12.42 -7.78 49.66
C GLU A 359 -13.43 -8.85 49.21
N PRO A 360 -13.57 -9.98 49.94
CA PRO A 360 -14.64 -10.94 49.67
C PRO A 360 -16.02 -10.29 49.90
N GLY A 361 -16.93 -10.42 48.94
CA GLY A 361 -18.27 -9.84 49.06
C GLY A 361 -19.09 -9.92 47.77
N LEU A 362 -20.34 -9.47 47.84
CA LEU A 362 -21.26 -9.48 46.69
C LEU A 362 -20.72 -8.69 45.50
N ASP A 363 -20.13 -7.52 45.74
CA ASP A 363 -19.56 -6.66 44.69
C ASP A 363 -18.40 -7.35 43.95
N ARG A 364 -17.60 -8.15 44.67
CA ARG A 364 -16.54 -8.99 44.08
C ARG A 364 -17.13 -10.05 43.17
N ASP A 365 -18.13 -10.77 43.65
CA ASP A 365 -18.75 -11.86 42.90
C ASP A 365 -19.50 -11.33 41.66
N GLU A 366 -20.10 -10.15 41.76
CA GLU A 366 -20.71 -9.44 40.64
C GLU A 366 -19.66 -8.99 39.61
N LEU A 367 -18.58 -8.35 40.04
CA LEU A 367 -17.48 -7.97 39.13
C LEU A 367 -16.90 -9.19 38.40
N VAL A 368 -16.71 -10.30 39.11
CA VAL A 368 -16.22 -11.54 38.50
C VAL A 368 -17.22 -12.06 37.47
N ARG A 369 -18.49 -12.20 37.84
CA ARG A 369 -19.52 -12.80 36.98
C ARG A 369 -19.87 -11.95 35.76
N GLU A 370 -19.94 -10.63 35.92
CA GLU A 370 -20.43 -9.72 34.88
C GLU A 370 -19.31 -9.20 33.97
N ILE A 371 -18.04 -9.17 34.42
CA ILE A 371 -16.92 -8.56 33.67
C ILE A 371 -15.77 -9.54 33.43
N ILE A 372 -15.24 -10.17 34.48
CA ILE A 372 -14.01 -10.98 34.37
C ILE A 372 -14.27 -12.34 33.69
N GLU A 373 -15.30 -13.07 34.13
CA GLU A 373 -15.67 -14.37 33.59
C GLU A 373 -16.08 -14.30 32.10
N PRO A 374 -16.88 -13.31 31.64
CA PRO A 374 -17.16 -13.15 30.22
C PRO A 374 -15.91 -12.92 29.37
N ALA A 375 -14.99 -12.06 29.83
CA ALA A 375 -13.72 -11.81 29.15
C ALA A 375 -12.84 -13.08 29.09
N TRP A 376 -12.76 -13.83 30.20
CA TRP A 376 -12.06 -15.11 30.26
C TRP A 376 -12.66 -16.13 29.30
N ARG A 377 -13.98 -16.29 29.34
CA ARG A 377 -14.72 -17.24 28.50
C ARG A 377 -14.56 -16.91 27.01
N GLY A 378 -14.59 -15.63 26.64
CA GLY A 378 -14.36 -15.18 25.27
C GLY A 378 -12.97 -15.57 24.74
N LEU A 379 -11.93 -15.46 25.56
CA LEU A 379 -10.58 -15.91 25.17
C LEU A 379 -10.49 -17.44 25.06
N VAL A 380 -11.11 -18.18 25.99
CA VAL A 380 -11.12 -19.65 26.00
C VAL A 380 -11.86 -20.23 24.78
N LEU A 381 -13.04 -19.70 24.46
CA LEU A 381 -13.85 -20.17 23.32
C LEU A 381 -13.13 -20.00 21.98
N GLU A 382 -12.31 -18.97 21.87
CA GLU A 382 -11.48 -18.68 20.69
C GLU A 382 -10.12 -19.39 20.71
N GLY A 383 -9.91 -20.32 21.65
CA GLY A 383 -8.75 -21.22 21.69
C GLY A 383 -7.49 -20.63 22.32
N ALA A 384 -7.55 -19.47 22.99
CA ALA A 384 -6.38 -18.91 23.64
C ALA A 384 -5.93 -19.76 24.85
N PRO A 385 -4.62 -19.86 25.14
CA PRO A 385 -4.08 -20.61 26.27
C PRO A 385 -4.22 -19.80 27.56
N VAL A 386 -5.46 -19.63 28.03
CA VAL A 386 -5.82 -18.86 29.22
C VAL A 386 -5.56 -19.70 30.48
N ALA A 387 -5.10 -19.07 31.57
CA ALA A 387 -5.03 -19.72 32.87
C ALA A 387 -6.45 -20.07 33.39
N PRO A 388 -6.61 -21.08 34.29
CA PRO A 388 -7.90 -21.35 34.93
C PRO A 388 -8.52 -20.09 35.56
N LEU A 389 -9.84 -19.96 35.51
CA LEU A 389 -10.54 -18.75 35.99
C LEU A 389 -10.19 -18.41 37.46
N ASP A 390 -10.15 -19.42 38.33
CA ASP A 390 -9.79 -19.24 39.74
C ASP A 390 -8.39 -18.67 39.92
N ASP A 391 -7.43 -19.14 39.12
CA ASP A 391 -6.06 -18.62 39.10
C ASP A 391 -6.03 -17.17 38.61
N VAL A 392 -6.81 -16.85 37.58
CA VAL A 392 -6.92 -15.49 37.06
C VAL A 392 -7.44 -14.55 38.13
N ILE A 393 -8.53 -14.92 38.81
CA ILE A 393 -9.14 -14.11 39.88
C ILE A 393 -8.16 -13.93 41.05
N ALA A 394 -7.42 -14.97 41.43
CA ALA A 394 -6.47 -14.92 42.53
C ALA A 394 -5.25 -14.03 42.23
N GLU A 395 -4.76 -14.05 40.99
CA GLU A 395 -3.55 -13.31 40.59
C GLU A 395 -3.82 -11.86 40.15
N LEU A 396 -5.03 -11.58 39.64
CA LEU A 396 -5.39 -10.29 39.06
C LEU A 396 -5.13 -9.07 39.97
N PRO A 397 -5.42 -9.09 41.29
CA PRO A 397 -5.11 -7.97 42.19
C PRO A 397 -3.62 -7.56 42.20
N PHE A 398 -2.71 -8.51 42.04
CA PHE A 398 -1.26 -8.23 42.01
C PHE A 398 -0.85 -7.57 40.70
N TYR A 399 -1.44 -7.98 39.58
CA TYR A 399 -1.18 -7.39 38.28
C TYR A 399 -1.74 -5.97 38.18
N LEU A 400 -2.93 -5.71 38.74
CA LEU A 400 -3.54 -4.37 38.78
C LEU A 400 -2.63 -3.32 39.45
N LEU A 401 -1.84 -3.70 40.47
CA LEU A 401 -0.84 -2.83 41.10
C LEU A 401 0.34 -2.46 40.19
N LYS A 402 0.55 -3.20 39.10
CA LYS A 402 1.71 -3.07 38.22
C LYS A 402 1.36 -2.48 36.85
N VAL A 403 0.09 -2.48 36.45
CA VAL A 403 -0.35 -1.86 35.19
C VAL A 403 0.07 -0.39 35.14
N GLN A 404 0.75 0.00 34.06
CA GLN A 404 1.17 1.39 33.83
C GLN A 404 0.29 2.02 32.75
N VAL A 405 -0.36 3.16 33.07
CA VAL A 405 -1.21 3.90 32.12
C VAL A 405 -0.49 5.18 31.68
N ARG A 406 -0.21 5.31 30.38
CA ARG A 406 0.54 6.45 29.81
C ARG A 406 -0.21 7.09 28.64
N VAL A 407 -0.31 8.42 28.68
CA VAL A 407 -0.80 9.21 27.55
C VAL A 407 0.38 9.56 26.65
N VAL A 408 0.28 9.26 25.35
CA VAL A 408 1.33 9.50 24.36
C VAL A 408 0.93 10.67 23.45
N ASN A 409 1.56 11.84 23.66
CA ASN A 409 1.21 13.10 23.00
C ASN A 409 2.37 13.73 22.18
N SER A 410 2.00 14.67 21.30
CA SER A 410 2.86 15.39 20.34
C SER A 410 4.09 16.11 20.93
N GLU A 411 4.07 16.44 22.22
CA GLU A 411 5.04 17.34 22.88
C GLU A 411 6.06 16.62 23.76
N VAL A 412 5.86 15.34 24.10
CA VAL A 412 6.83 14.60 24.92
C VAL A 412 8.02 14.20 24.04
N PRO A 413 9.26 14.58 24.41
CA PRO A 413 10.46 14.08 23.76
C PRO A 413 10.56 12.56 23.95
N GLU A 414 10.78 11.82 22.86
CA GLU A 414 11.01 10.37 22.87
C GLU A 414 12.34 9.94 23.54
N GLU A 415 13.06 10.88 24.17
CA GLU A 415 14.18 10.53 25.04
C GLU A 415 13.72 9.70 26.27
N ASP A 416 12.43 9.79 26.64
CA ASP A 416 11.77 8.93 27.64
C ASP A 416 11.06 7.72 27.01
N GLY A 417 11.79 6.93 26.21
CA GLY A 417 11.28 5.67 25.66
C GLY A 417 10.63 4.80 26.74
N ILE A 418 9.51 4.13 26.41
CA ILE A 418 8.86 3.20 27.35
C ILE A 418 9.84 2.05 27.60
N GLN A 419 10.28 1.90 28.85
CA GLN A 419 11.02 0.72 29.28
C GLN A 419 10.05 -0.44 29.41
N TRP A 420 9.73 -1.09 28.29
CA TRP A 420 8.68 -2.11 28.22
C TRP A 420 8.82 -3.21 29.27
N GLY A 421 10.06 -3.60 29.61
CA GLY A 421 10.35 -4.60 30.63
C GLY A 421 10.21 -4.16 32.09
N SER A 422 9.93 -2.89 32.39
CA SER A 422 9.78 -2.40 33.78
C SER A 422 8.39 -2.69 34.38
N SER A 423 7.42 -3.09 33.56
CA SER A 423 6.09 -3.51 33.99
C SER A 423 5.58 -4.68 33.13
N PRO A 424 4.80 -5.63 33.72
CA PRO A 424 4.16 -6.70 32.96
C PRO A 424 3.02 -6.19 32.04
N ALA A 425 2.52 -4.98 32.26
CA ALA A 425 1.33 -4.49 31.56
C ALA A 425 1.34 -2.98 31.32
N TRP A 426 1.09 -2.57 30.08
CA TRP A 426 1.02 -1.18 29.66
C TRP A 426 -0.31 -0.84 29.01
N VAL A 427 -0.95 0.26 29.41
CA VAL A 427 -2.08 0.85 28.69
C VAL A 427 -1.65 2.19 28.12
N LEU A 428 -1.68 2.30 26.80
CA LEU A 428 -1.31 3.50 26.07
C LEU A 428 -2.56 4.19 25.55
N VAL A 429 -2.71 5.47 25.88
CA VAL A 429 -3.82 6.29 25.42
C VAL A 429 -3.29 7.39 24.50
N GLY A 430 -3.80 7.49 23.28
CA GLY A 430 -3.40 8.57 22.39
C GLY A 430 -3.99 8.50 20.98
N GLY A 431 -3.47 9.36 20.10
CA GLY A 431 -3.95 9.57 18.74
C GLY A 431 -2.81 9.57 17.71
N ASN A 432 -2.78 10.61 16.85
CA ASN A 432 -1.90 10.74 15.67
C ASN A 432 -0.39 10.49 15.85
N LYS A 433 0.18 10.58 17.07
CA LYS A 433 1.61 10.34 17.29
C LYS A 433 1.94 8.86 17.51
N LEU A 434 0.95 8.04 17.86
CA LEU A 434 1.08 6.58 17.90
C LEU A 434 1.06 5.98 16.48
N ASP A 435 0.77 6.79 15.44
CA ASP A 435 0.51 6.33 14.06
C ASP A 435 1.75 6.15 13.17
N ARG A 436 2.91 6.78 13.43
CA ARG A 436 4.14 6.59 12.61
C ARG A 436 5.41 6.45 13.46
N GLY A 437 6.23 5.42 13.19
CA GLY A 437 7.54 5.19 13.84
C GLY A 437 7.54 4.63 15.27
N PHE A 438 6.44 4.75 16.02
CA PHE A 438 6.30 4.18 17.36
C PHE A 438 5.87 2.70 17.30
N THR A 439 6.68 1.80 17.86
CA THR A 439 6.34 0.36 17.96
C THR A 439 5.80 0.07 19.37
N VAL A 440 4.60 -0.49 19.46
CA VAL A 440 4.00 -0.93 20.73
C VAL A 440 4.36 -2.41 20.94
N GLU A 441 5.32 -2.67 21.81
CA GLU A 441 5.71 -4.04 22.16
C GLU A 441 4.59 -4.72 22.95
N GLY A 442 4.31 -5.99 22.67
CA GLY A 442 3.31 -6.77 23.40
C GLY A 442 1.86 -6.36 23.15
N LEU A 443 1.56 -5.52 22.14
CA LEU A 443 0.19 -5.07 21.88
C LEU A 443 -0.76 -6.22 21.60
N SER A 444 -1.67 -6.50 22.54
CA SER A 444 -2.69 -7.55 22.50
C SER A 444 -4.07 -6.95 22.25
N VAL A 445 -4.47 -5.94 23.03
CA VAL A 445 -5.79 -5.31 22.90
C VAL A 445 -5.71 -3.94 22.25
N THR A 446 -6.55 -3.68 21.25
CA THR A 446 -6.74 -2.35 20.66
C THR A 446 -8.20 -1.92 20.83
N TYR A 447 -8.43 -0.72 21.38
CA TYR A 447 -9.76 -0.11 21.51
C TYR A 447 -9.81 1.16 20.66
N MET A 448 -10.61 1.17 19.60
CA MET A 448 -10.70 2.26 18.62
C MET A 448 -12.16 2.68 18.36
N PRO A 449 -12.74 3.52 19.24
CA PRO A 449 -14.15 3.92 19.20
C PRO A 449 -14.47 5.01 18.17
N ARG A 450 -13.56 5.24 17.22
CA ARG A 450 -13.66 6.32 16.24
C ARG A 450 -13.70 5.79 14.83
N GLY A 451 -14.43 6.50 13.98
CA GLY A 451 -14.43 6.27 12.54
C GLY A 451 -13.08 6.56 11.88
N THR A 452 -12.99 6.18 10.61
CA THR A 452 -11.79 6.25 9.78
C THR A 452 -11.33 7.69 9.49
N GLY A 453 -12.24 8.67 9.52
CA GLY A 453 -11.97 10.05 9.13
C GLY A 453 -11.93 10.18 7.59
N VAL A 454 -11.01 11.00 7.06
CA VAL A 454 -10.75 11.03 5.61
C VAL A 454 -10.06 9.72 5.23
N GLY A 455 -10.82 8.73 4.73
CA GLY A 455 -10.41 7.35 4.46
C GLY A 455 -9.30 7.17 3.40
N ASN A 456 -8.09 7.67 3.68
CA ASN A 456 -6.90 7.38 2.88
C ASN A 456 -6.31 6.04 3.33
N ALA A 457 -5.93 5.18 2.39
CA ALA A 457 -5.34 3.86 2.68
C ALA A 457 -4.11 3.97 3.61
N ASP A 458 -3.25 4.96 3.36
CA ASP A 458 -2.08 5.30 4.19
C ASP A 458 -2.43 5.57 5.67
N THR A 459 -3.55 6.25 5.91
CA THR A 459 -4.01 6.58 7.27
C THR A 459 -4.58 5.37 8.01
N ILE A 460 -5.26 4.46 7.30
CA ILE A 460 -5.75 3.20 7.88
C ILE A 460 -4.55 2.31 8.22
N GLN A 461 -3.62 2.13 7.29
CA GLN A 461 -2.45 1.28 7.45
C GLN A 461 -1.58 1.70 8.65
N GLN A 462 -1.45 3.00 8.90
CA GLN A 462 -0.70 3.52 10.05
C GLN A 462 -1.33 3.22 11.40
N ARG A 463 -2.65 3.13 11.44
CA ARG A 463 -3.41 2.78 12.64
C ARG A 463 -3.40 1.28 12.91
N ALA A 464 -2.96 0.45 11.96
CA ALA A 464 -2.88 -1.01 12.08
C ALA A 464 -1.72 -1.48 12.98
N ARG A 465 -1.63 -0.98 14.22
CA ARG A 465 -0.53 -1.32 15.15
C ARG A 465 -0.57 -2.74 15.66
N PHE A 466 -1.71 -3.39 15.51
CA PHE A 466 -1.87 -4.81 15.77
C PHE A 466 -1.17 -5.69 14.71
N PHE A 467 -0.70 -5.15 13.58
CA PHE A 467 0.18 -5.90 12.66
C PHE A 467 1.61 -5.96 13.19
N GLY A 468 2.33 -7.05 12.92
CA GLY A 468 3.72 -7.24 13.34
C GLY A 468 4.03 -8.69 13.73
N TYR A 469 5.21 -8.91 14.31
CA TYR A 469 5.64 -10.23 14.80
C TYR A 469 4.97 -10.55 16.14
N LYS A 470 3.73 -11.05 16.11
CA LYS A 470 2.92 -11.33 17.31
C LYS A 470 2.48 -12.79 17.46
N ARG A 471 2.92 -13.70 16.58
CA ARG A 471 2.50 -15.12 16.59
C ARG A 471 2.52 -15.74 17.98
N ALA A 472 3.55 -15.47 18.78
CA ALA A 472 3.71 -16.02 20.14
C ALA A 472 2.60 -15.64 21.13
N TYR A 473 1.76 -14.65 20.82
CA TYR A 473 0.67 -14.21 21.69
C TYR A 473 -0.58 -13.78 20.89
N ALA A 474 -0.65 -14.16 19.61
CA ALA A 474 -1.69 -13.71 18.68
C ALA A 474 -3.09 -14.17 19.08
N GLU A 475 -3.20 -15.28 19.82
CA GLU A 475 -4.47 -15.80 20.34
C GLU A 475 -5.11 -14.88 21.38
N PHE A 476 -4.31 -14.04 22.05
CA PHE A 476 -4.79 -13.00 22.98
C PHE A 476 -5.13 -11.68 22.28
N CYS A 477 -4.86 -11.56 20.97
CA CYS A 477 -5.08 -10.30 20.27
C CYS A 477 -6.57 -10.05 20.04
N ARG A 478 -7.06 -8.86 20.39
CA ARG A 478 -8.44 -8.41 20.16
C ARG A 478 -8.47 -6.94 19.76
N ALA A 479 -9.39 -6.57 18.87
CA ALA A 479 -9.60 -5.20 18.44
C ALA A 479 -11.07 -4.80 18.53
N TRP A 480 -11.38 -3.89 19.44
CA TRP A 480 -12.67 -3.22 19.52
C TRP A 480 -12.72 -2.11 18.47
N LEU A 481 -13.52 -2.32 17.43
CA LEU A 481 -13.61 -1.43 16.28
C LEU A 481 -15.05 -1.02 16.04
N VAL A 482 -15.27 0.24 15.67
CA VAL A 482 -16.55 0.66 15.09
C VAL A 482 -16.73 0.03 13.69
N PRO A 483 -17.95 -0.28 13.24
CA PRO A 483 -18.21 -0.99 11.99
C PRO A 483 -17.53 -0.35 10.76
N GLU A 484 -17.47 0.98 10.69
CA GLU A 484 -16.84 1.70 9.58
C GLU A 484 -15.33 1.47 9.53
N THR A 485 -14.68 1.41 10.70
CA THR A 485 -13.24 1.18 10.83
C THR A 485 -12.87 -0.27 10.54
N GLU A 486 -13.68 -1.21 11.03
CA GLU A 486 -13.56 -2.63 10.68
C GLU A 486 -13.65 -2.85 9.16
N GLN A 487 -14.70 -2.32 8.51
CA GLN A 487 -14.87 -2.45 7.06
C GLN A 487 -13.70 -1.85 6.29
N ALA A 488 -13.20 -0.70 6.74
CA ALA A 488 -12.06 -0.05 6.10
C ALA A 488 -10.76 -0.86 6.21
N PHE A 489 -10.49 -1.49 7.36
CA PHE A 489 -9.36 -2.43 7.48
C PHE A 489 -9.54 -3.63 6.57
N SER A 490 -10.74 -4.21 6.52
CA SER A 490 -11.04 -5.39 5.69
C SER A 490 -10.73 -5.13 4.22
N ARG A 491 -11.27 -4.03 3.68
CA ARG A 491 -11.05 -3.60 2.29
C ARG A 491 -9.60 -3.26 2.02
N TYR A 492 -8.92 -2.63 2.99
CA TYR A 492 -7.51 -2.33 2.88
C TYR A 492 -6.68 -3.62 2.77
N VAL A 493 -6.98 -4.66 3.55
CA VAL A 493 -6.26 -5.94 3.53
C VAL A 493 -6.44 -6.65 2.19
N GLU A 494 -7.65 -6.65 1.63
CA GLU A 494 -7.92 -7.19 0.30
C GLU A 494 -7.13 -6.43 -0.77
N HIS A 495 -7.14 -5.10 -0.71
CA HIS A 495 -6.38 -4.25 -1.62
C HIS A 495 -4.86 -4.48 -1.51
N GLU A 496 -4.31 -4.55 -0.30
CA GLU A 496 -2.89 -4.84 -0.06
C GLU A 496 -2.51 -6.20 -0.65
N ARG A 497 -3.35 -7.23 -0.46
CA ARG A 497 -3.14 -8.57 -1.01
C ARG A 497 -3.08 -8.54 -2.54
N TYR A 498 -4.07 -7.91 -3.19
CA TYR A 498 -4.11 -7.80 -4.65
C TYR A 498 -2.88 -7.06 -5.18
N LEU A 499 -2.58 -5.89 -4.60
CA LEU A 499 -1.46 -5.07 -5.04
C LEU A 499 -0.12 -5.81 -4.91
N ARG A 500 0.11 -6.49 -3.79
CA ARG A 500 1.34 -7.25 -3.59
C ARG A 500 1.46 -8.43 -4.55
N LYS A 501 0.36 -9.10 -4.88
CA LYS A 501 0.34 -10.18 -5.89
C LYS A 501 0.79 -9.64 -7.25
N GLU A 502 0.24 -8.52 -7.70
CA GLU A 502 0.63 -7.86 -8.96
C GLU A 502 2.11 -7.46 -8.97
N LEU A 503 2.59 -6.81 -7.90
CA LEU A 503 4.00 -6.42 -7.79
C LEU A 503 4.95 -7.62 -7.79
N SER A 504 4.54 -8.73 -7.16
CA SER A 504 5.32 -9.97 -7.13
C SER A 504 5.40 -10.62 -8.52
N VAL A 505 4.35 -10.49 -9.34
CA VAL A 505 4.36 -10.96 -10.74
C VAL A 505 5.34 -10.12 -11.56
N LEU A 506 5.27 -8.78 -11.47
CA LEU A 506 6.22 -7.88 -12.16
C LEU A 506 7.67 -8.19 -11.79
N GLU A 507 7.92 -8.38 -10.50
CA GLU A 507 9.24 -8.70 -9.98
C GLU A 507 9.78 -10.00 -10.59
N LYS A 508 8.98 -11.07 -10.59
CA LYS A 508 9.37 -12.38 -11.15
C LYS A 508 9.58 -12.34 -12.66
N GLU A 509 8.83 -11.50 -13.37
CA GLU A 509 8.99 -11.29 -14.80
C GLU A 509 10.15 -10.34 -15.15
N GLY A 510 10.77 -9.69 -14.16
CA GLY A 510 11.85 -8.71 -14.36
C GLY A 510 11.41 -7.44 -15.08
N LYS A 511 10.11 -7.15 -15.09
CA LYS A 511 9.51 -6.00 -15.79
C LYS A 511 9.53 -4.73 -14.95
N GLY A 512 9.65 -3.59 -15.61
CA GLY A 512 9.59 -2.28 -14.96
C GLY A 512 8.14 -1.81 -14.75
N LEU A 513 7.95 -0.72 -14.00
CA LEU A 513 6.63 -0.12 -13.81
C LEU A 513 6.01 0.47 -15.08
N GLY A 514 6.81 0.69 -16.13
CA GLY A 514 6.32 1.07 -17.46
C GLY A 514 5.54 -0.04 -18.16
N ASP A 515 5.88 -1.31 -17.88
CA ASP A 515 5.19 -2.48 -18.44
C ASP A 515 3.99 -2.91 -17.59
N TRP A 516 3.93 -2.42 -16.34
CA TRP A 516 2.79 -2.66 -15.48
C TRP A 516 1.59 -1.88 -15.99
N LYS A 517 0.58 -2.59 -16.49
CA LYS A 517 -0.76 -2.01 -16.64
C LYS A 517 -1.20 -1.64 -15.22
N ARG A 518 -1.19 -0.34 -14.90
CA ARG A 518 -1.47 0.22 -13.56
C ARG A 518 -2.93 0.00 -13.17
N ARG A 519 -3.25 -1.25 -12.88
CA ARG A 519 -4.56 -1.77 -12.52
C ARG A 519 -4.72 -1.64 -11.00
N MET A 520 -4.98 -0.44 -10.50
CA MET A 520 -5.28 -0.26 -9.08
C MET A 520 -6.78 -0.34 -8.86
N LEU A 521 -7.24 -1.51 -8.43
CA LEU A 521 -8.56 -1.66 -7.81
C LEU A 521 -8.56 -0.91 -6.49
N LEU A 522 -9.27 0.19 -6.42
CA LEU A 522 -9.54 0.87 -5.16
C LEU A 522 -11.04 0.89 -4.94
N ASP A 523 -11.44 0.42 -3.77
CA ASP A 523 -12.81 0.59 -3.31
C ASP A 523 -13.18 2.10 -3.39
N PRO A 524 -14.38 2.45 -3.91
CA PRO A 524 -14.85 3.84 -4.04
C PRO A 524 -14.84 4.69 -2.77
N ALA A 525 -14.76 4.07 -1.58
CA ALA A 525 -14.67 4.73 -0.28
C ALA A 525 -13.23 5.02 0.17
N LEU A 526 -12.22 4.41 -0.47
CA LEU A 526 -10.81 4.58 -0.14
C LEU A 526 -10.09 5.45 -1.17
N LYS A 527 -9.34 6.44 -0.68
CA LYS A 527 -8.39 7.20 -1.51
C LYS A 527 -7.02 6.51 -1.47
N PRO A 528 -6.32 6.38 -2.62
CA PRO A 528 -5.03 5.68 -2.70
C PRO A 528 -3.99 6.29 -1.76
N CYS A 529 -3.88 7.61 -1.79
CA CYS A 529 -2.96 8.43 -1.05
C CYS A 529 -3.51 9.87 -1.01
N ARG A 530 -2.72 10.83 -0.53
CA ARG A 530 -3.10 12.25 -0.53
C ARG A 530 -3.22 12.74 -1.98
N LYS A 531 -4.32 13.43 -2.31
CA LYS A 531 -4.64 13.90 -3.67
C LYS A 531 -3.49 14.67 -4.32
N ASP A 532 -2.74 15.44 -3.53
CA ASP A 532 -1.75 16.38 -4.05
C ASP A 532 -0.45 15.69 -4.49
N VAL A 533 -0.21 14.44 -4.05
CA VAL A 533 0.99 13.65 -4.41
C VAL A 533 0.86 12.98 -5.78
N VAL A 534 -0.33 13.05 -6.36
CA VAL A 534 -0.74 12.27 -7.50
C VAL A 534 -0.37 13.02 -8.78
N GLY A 535 0.84 12.79 -9.31
CA GLY A 535 1.39 13.48 -10.48
C GLY A 535 0.78 13.09 -11.83
N LEU A 536 -0.33 12.35 -11.85
CA LEU A 536 -1.02 11.92 -13.06
C LEU A 536 -2.51 12.27 -12.95
N PRO A 537 -3.14 12.79 -14.03
CA PRO A 537 -4.58 13.00 -14.04
C PRO A 537 -5.30 11.64 -14.05
N TYR A 538 -5.60 11.12 -12.87
CA TYR A 538 -6.47 9.95 -12.75
C TYR A 538 -7.92 10.39 -12.82
N LEU A 539 -8.70 9.70 -13.64
CA LEU A 539 -10.14 9.75 -13.50
C LEU A 539 -10.53 8.85 -12.32
N HIS A 540 -10.84 9.46 -11.18
CA HIS A 540 -11.72 8.86 -10.19
C HIS A 540 -13.14 8.86 -10.78
N SER A 541 -13.48 7.86 -11.58
CA SER A 541 -14.86 7.65 -12.00
C SER A 541 -15.44 6.47 -11.22
N ARG A 542 -16.63 6.66 -10.68
CA ARG A 542 -17.45 5.56 -10.20
C ARG A 542 -18.17 5.01 -11.42
N ILE A 543 -18.04 3.72 -11.67
CA ILE A 543 -18.94 3.06 -12.60
C ILE A 543 -20.24 2.86 -11.83
N SER A 544 -21.20 3.75 -12.07
CA SER A 544 -22.55 3.63 -11.53
C SER A 544 -23.18 2.35 -12.07
N GLY A 545 -23.60 1.46 -11.16
CA GLY A 545 -24.50 0.37 -11.51
C GLY A 545 -25.78 0.92 -12.13
N GLU A 546 -26.43 0.11 -12.96
CA GLU A 546 -27.67 0.45 -13.65
C GLU A 546 -27.51 1.63 -14.63
N THR A 547 -26.34 1.76 -15.25
CA THR A 547 -26.07 2.79 -16.26
C THR A 547 -25.41 2.26 -17.53
N TRP A 548 -25.55 3.02 -18.62
CA TRP A 548 -24.90 2.75 -19.90
C TRP A 548 -23.63 3.60 -20.03
N ALA A 549 -22.48 2.95 -20.13
CA ALA A 549 -21.24 3.55 -20.61
C ALA A 549 -21.28 3.65 -22.14
N ARG A 550 -21.08 4.84 -22.70
CA ARG A 550 -21.15 5.07 -24.16
C ARG A 550 -19.82 5.62 -24.67
N PHE A 551 -19.29 5.01 -25.72
CA PHE A 551 -18.04 5.39 -26.36
C PHE A 551 -18.37 6.03 -27.71
N GLU A 552 -18.52 7.36 -27.70
CA GLU A 552 -19.17 8.12 -28.76
C GLU A 552 -18.17 8.92 -29.62
N ARG A 553 -16.89 9.01 -29.25
CA ARG A 553 -15.85 9.78 -29.99
C ARG A 553 -15.26 9.02 -31.17
N LEU A 554 -16.14 8.63 -32.09
CA LEU A 554 -15.80 7.71 -33.18
C LEU A 554 -15.02 8.38 -34.31
N ALA A 555 -15.30 9.64 -34.63
CA ALA A 555 -14.77 10.30 -35.83
C ALA A 555 -13.31 10.78 -35.70
N ARG A 556 -12.70 10.62 -34.52
CA ARG A 556 -11.30 10.96 -34.24
C ARG A 556 -10.41 9.74 -34.02
N ILE A 557 -10.96 8.54 -34.18
CA ILE A 557 -10.19 7.30 -34.15
C ILE A 557 -9.37 7.21 -35.46
N PRO A 558 -8.05 6.96 -35.40
CA PRO A 558 -7.23 6.74 -36.59
C PRO A 558 -7.81 5.69 -37.53
N SER A 559 -7.60 5.83 -38.84
CA SER A 559 -8.20 4.93 -39.85
C SER A 559 -7.76 3.47 -39.69
N VAL A 560 -6.53 3.25 -39.22
CA VAL A 560 -5.97 1.93 -38.87
C VAL A 560 -6.76 1.31 -37.72
N ASP A 561 -6.94 2.05 -36.63
CA ASP A 561 -7.66 1.61 -35.43
C ASP A 561 -9.15 1.35 -35.71
N ALA A 562 -9.76 2.21 -36.53
CA ALA A 562 -11.13 1.98 -37.02
C ALA A 562 -11.24 0.71 -37.86
N LYS A 563 -10.17 0.31 -38.58
CA LYS A 563 -10.10 -0.97 -39.31
C LYS A 563 -10.00 -2.14 -38.33
N THR A 564 -9.13 -2.03 -37.32
CA THR A 564 -9.01 -3.02 -36.23
C THR A 564 -10.36 -3.30 -35.58
N ASN A 565 -11.12 -2.26 -35.23
CA ASN A 565 -12.45 -2.43 -34.64
C ASN A 565 -13.44 -3.12 -35.59
N ARG A 566 -13.37 -2.87 -36.91
CA ARG A 566 -14.23 -3.56 -37.89
C ARG A 566 -13.91 -5.05 -37.94
N GLU A 567 -12.64 -5.41 -37.94
CA GLU A 567 -12.18 -6.81 -37.94
C GLU A 567 -12.53 -7.51 -36.64
N LEU A 568 -12.38 -6.81 -35.50
CA LEU A 568 -12.77 -7.30 -34.18
C LEU A 568 -14.28 -7.61 -34.12
N VAL A 569 -15.11 -6.69 -34.61
CA VAL A 569 -16.57 -6.88 -34.67
C VAL A 569 -16.96 -7.99 -35.63
N ALA A 570 -16.29 -8.13 -36.79
CA ALA A 570 -16.55 -9.22 -37.71
C ALA A 570 -16.28 -10.59 -37.06
N ARG A 571 -15.13 -10.74 -36.39
CA ARG A 571 -14.81 -11.95 -35.62
C ARG A 571 -15.84 -12.26 -34.54
N LEU A 572 -16.29 -11.23 -33.80
CA LEU A 572 -17.35 -11.42 -32.81
C LEU A 572 -18.66 -11.88 -33.46
N ILE A 573 -19.08 -11.28 -34.57
CA ILE A 573 -20.33 -11.63 -35.25
C ILE A 573 -20.32 -13.05 -35.81
N ASP A 574 -19.16 -13.50 -36.29
CA ASP A 574 -18.98 -14.82 -36.89
C ASP A 574 -18.72 -15.92 -35.84
N ALA A 575 -18.58 -15.57 -34.56
CA ALA A 575 -18.36 -16.53 -33.49
C ALA A 575 -19.60 -17.41 -33.26
N PRO A 576 -19.50 -18.74 -33.46
CA PRO A 576 -20.65 -19.65 -33.36
C PRO A 576 -21.15 -19.80 -31.92
N GLU A 577 -20.28 -19.64 -30.91
CA GLU A 577 -20.65 -19.74 -29.49
C GLU A 577 -21.68 -18.71 -29.01
N LEU A 578 -21.90 -17.61 -29.75
CA LEU A 578 -22.83 -16.55 -29.35
C LEU A 578 -24.31 -16.95 -29.47
N GLY A 579 -24.64 -17.99 -30.24
CA GLY A 579 -26.01 -18.50 -30.37
C GLY A 579 -27.02 -17.45 -30.82
N TRP A 580 -26.69 -16.71 -31.88
CA TRP A 580 -27.46 -15.54 -32.35
C TRP A 580 -28.97 -15.80 -32.52
N ARG A 581 -29.77 -14.88 -31.96
CA ARG A 581 -31.22 -14.79 -32.15
C ARG A 581 -31.57 -13.46 -32.82
N GLU A 582 -32.53 -13.47 -33.73
CA GLU A 582 -33.01 -12.24 -34.36
C GLU A 582 -34.16 -11.63 -33.54
N HIS A 583 -34.05 -10.34 -33.26
CA HIS A 583 -35.18 -9.51 -32.88
C HIS A 583 -35.88 -9.04 -34.14
N HIS A 584 -37.07 -9.57 -34.39
CA HIS A 584 -37.90 -9.21 -35.53
C HIS A 584 -38.78 -8.00 -35.21
N ASP A 585 -38.48 -6.87 -35.85
CA ASP A 585 -39.47 -5.81 -36.11
C ASP A 585 -39.84 -5.89 -37.59
N ASP A 586 -41.01 -6.44 -37.88
CA ASP A 586 -41.47 -6.70 -39.26
C ASP A 586 -41.80 -5.41 -40.02
N ARG A 587 -41.97 -4.30 -39.30
CA ARG A 587 -42.42 -3.02 -39.87
C ARG A 587 -41.25 -2.18 -40.39
N ARG A 588 -40.06 -2.34 -39.82
CA ARG A 588 -38.87 -1.54 -40.09
C ARG A 588 -37.60 -2.38 -40.05
N PRO A 589 -37.00 -2.71 -41.20
CA PRO A 589 -35.72 -3.43 -41.26
C PRO A 589 -34.62 -2.76 -40.43
N GLU A 590 -34.69 -1.42 -40.28
CA GLU A 590 -33.78 -0.65 -39.45
C GLU A 590 -33.84 -0.93 -37.94
N HIS A 591 -34.84 -1.65 -37.43
CA HIS A 591 -35.00 -2.01 -36.01
C HIS A 591 -34.79 -3.52 -35.73
N ARG A 592 -34.25 -4.25 -36.70
CA ARG A 592 -33.92 -5.67 -36.52
C ARG A 592 -32.55 -5.81 -35.87
N HIS A 593 -32.48 -6.37 -34.67
CA HIS A 593 -31.23 -6.54 -33.92
C HIS A 593 -30.86 -8.02 -33.89
N ARG A 594 -29.56 -8.35 -33.80
CA ARG A 594 -29.12 -9.71 -33.49
C ARG A 594 -28.65 -9.74 -32.04
N LEU A 595 -29.15 -10.68 -31.25
CA LEU A 595 -28.81 -10.85 -29.84
C LEU A 595 -28.06 -12.17 -29.65
N GLY A 596 -26.92 -12.14 -28.98
CA GLY A 596 -26.14 -13.31 -28.61
C GLY A 596 -25.74 -13.25 -27.14
N THR A 597 -25.21 -14.34 -26.61
CA THR A 597 -24.72 -14.42 -25.24
C THR A 597 -23.38 -15.15 -25.24
N ALA A 598 -22.39 -14.64 -24.52
CA ALA A 598 -21.06 -15.23 -24.40
C ALA A 598 -20.56 -15.17 -22.94
N SER A 599 -19.45 -15.85 -22.67
CA SER A 599 -18.73 -15.70 -21.40
C SER A 599 -18.27 -14.26 -21.22
N LEU A 600 -18.51 -13.70 -20.03
CA LEU A 600 -18.02 -12.38 -19.67
C LEU A 600 -16.49 -12.32 -19.74
N ALA A 601 -15.79 -13.41 -19.41
CA ALA A 601 -14.33 -13.49 -19.50
C ALA A 601 -13.84 -13.29 -20.95
N VAL A 602 -14.51 -13.91 -21.92
CA VAL A 602 -14.20 -13.74 -23.35
C VAL A 602 -14.51 -12.31 -23.80
N ILE A 603 -15.67 -11.78 -23.42
CA ILE A 603 -16.03 -10.39 -23.78
C ILE A 603 -15.05 -9.38 -23.19
N VAL A 604 -14.63 -9.54 -21.94
CA VAL A 604 -13.67 -8.63 -21.28
C VAL A 604 -12.26 -8.81 -21.85
N GLY A 605 -11.78 -10.05 -21.91
CA GLY A 605 -10.39 -10.37 -22.25
C GLY A 605 -10.06 -10.27 -23.74
N GLU A 606 -10.99 -10.62 -24.61
CA GLU A 606 -10.74 -10.73 -26.05
C GLU A 606 -11.41 -9.64 -26.87
N PHE A 607 -12.59 -9.15 -26.45
CA PHE A 607 -13.32 -8.12 -27.19
C PHE A 607 -13.08 -6.70 -26.66
N LEU A 608 -13.49 -6.41 -25.43
CA LEU A 608 -13.38 -5.07 -24.85
C LEU A 608 -11.92 -4.64 -24.65
N ALA A 609 -11.03 -5.55 -24.24
CA ALA A 609 -9.60 -5.23 -24.09
C ALA A 609 -8.93 -4.84 -25.42
N ALA A 610 -9.33 -5.48 -26.51
CA ALA A 610 -8.82 -5.25 -27.86
C ALA A 610 -9.51 -4.10 -28.61
N TRP A 611 -10.51 -3.45 -28.00
CA TRP A 611 -11.28 -2.40 -28.65
C TRP A 611 -10.52 -1.07 -28.69
N GLU A 612 -10.27 -0.55 -29.89
CA GLU A 612 -9.60 0.73 -30.09
C GLU A 612 -10.57 1.91 -29.87
N ALA A 613 -10.17 2.90 -29.10
CA ALA A 613 -11.00 4.05 -28.79
C ALA A 613 -10.18 5.34 -28.76
N HIS A 614 -10.85 6.47 -29.01
CA HIS A 614 -10.24 7.79 -28.78
C HIS A 614 -9.70 7.87 -27.35
N PRO A 615 -8.57 8.55 -27.07
CA PRO A 615 -7.92 8.53 -25.75
C PRO A 615 -8.86 8.77 -24.56
N VAL A 616 -9.78 9.74 -24.67
CA VAL A 616 -10.79 10.02 -23.62
C VAL A 616 -11.74 8.83 -23.38
N ASP A 617 -12.19 8.17 -24.45
CA ASP A 617 -13.11 7.03 -24.38
C ASP A 617 -12.37 5.75 -23.95
N ARG A 618 -11.11 5.59 -24.37
CA ARG A 618 -10.24 4.47 -23.99
C ARG A 618 -10.01 4.43 -22.48
N VAL A 619 -9.93 5.58 -21.83
CA VAL A 619 -9.82 5.66 -20.36
C VAL A 619 -11.07 5.09 -19.70
N ALA A 620 -12.26 5.52 -20.11
CA ALA A 620 -13.52 5.02 -19.58
C ALA A 620 -13.68 3.51 -19.83
N LEU A 621 -13.19 3.01 -20.97
CA LEU A 621 -13.22 1.59 -21.30
C LEU A 621 -12.27 0.79 -20.42
N ASN A 622 -11.05 1.26 -20.21
CA ASN A 622 -10.08 0.63 -19.33
C ASN A 622 -10.58 0.58 -17.87
N GLN A 623 -11.33 1.59 -17.42
CA GLN A 623 -11.97 1.60 -16.10
C GLN A 623 -13.01 0.50 -15.99
N LEU A 624 -13.85 0.36 -17.03
CA LEU A 624 -14.82 -0.71 -17.11
C LEU A 624 -14.16 -2.08 -17.08
N LEU A 625 -13.09 -2.28 -17.85
CA LEU A 625 -12.33 -3.53 -17.85
C LEU A 625 -11.76 -3.90 -16.48
N LEU A 626 -11.34 -2.92 -15.66
CA LEU A 626 -10.84 -3.16 -14.31
C LEU A 626 -11.92 -3.68 -13.36
N VAL A 627 -13.06 -2.99 -13.34
CA VAL A 627 -14.18 -3.37 -12.47
C VAL A 627 -14.71 -4.75 -12.87
N LEU A 628 -14.85 -5.01 -14.17
CA LEU A 628 -15.29 -6.31 -14.68
C LEU A 628 -14.27 -7.42 -14.42
N GLY A 629 -12.97 -7.12 -14.52
CA GLY A 629 -11.90 -8.08 -14.21
C GLY A 629 -11.93 -8.54 -12.75
N ALA A 630 -12.14 -7.62 -11.80
CA ALA A 630 -12.28 -7.97 -10.38
C ALA A 630 -13.47 -8.90 -10.13
N SER A 631 -14.61 -8.61 -10.76
CA SER A 631 -15.79 -9.47 -10.63
C SER A 631 -15.58 -10.86 -11.21
N LEU A 632 -14.81 -10.98 -12.30
CA LEU A 632 -14.48 -12.26 -12.90
C LEU A 632 -13.58 -13.14 -12.02
N ASP A 633 -12.74 -12.55 -11.16
CA ASP A 633 -11.95 -13.32 -10.19
C ASP A 633 -12.85 -14.01 -9.14
N GLU A 634 -13.98 -13.39 -8.79
CA GLU A 634 -14.97 -13.95 -7.86
C GLU A 634 -15.97 -14.89 -8.56
N SER A 635 -16.37 -14.56 -9.79
CA SER A 635 -17.40 -15.25 -10.57
C SER A 635 -16.93 -15.51 -12.01
N PRO A 636 -16.01 -16.48 -12.24
CA PRO A 636 -15.37 -16.68 -13.54
C PRO A 636 -16.31 -17.17 -14.65
N ASN A 637 -17.47 -17.73 -14.29
CA ASN A 637 -18.45 -18.31 -15.22
C ASN A 637 -19.59 -17.34 -15.58
N GLU A 638 -19.48 -16.06 -15.24
CA GLU A 638 -20.52 -15.08 -15.54
C GLU A 638 -20.69 -14.86 -17.05
N LEU A 639 -21.90 -14.54 -17.49
CA LEU A 639 -22.26 -14.36 -18.89
C LEU A 639 -22.54 -12.88 -19.22
N ALA A 640 -22.26 -12.50 -20.46
CA ALA A 640 -22.56 -11.20 -21.03
C ALA A 640 -23.44 -11.33 -22.28
N ASP A 641 -24.38 -10.41 -22.46
CA ASP A 641 -25.19 -10.30 -23.66
C ASP A 641 -24.53 -9.38 -24.68
N VAL A 642 -24.64 -9.75 -25.95
CA VAL A 642 -24.11 -9.00 -27.09
C VAL A 642 -25.27 -8.65 -28.01
N VAL A 643 -25.41 -7.37 -28.36
CA VAL A 643 -26.43 -6.91 -29.30
C VAL A 643 -25.77 -6.25 -30.50
N TRP A 644 -25.93 -6.87 -31.67
CA TRP A 644 -25.54 -6.31 -32.94
C TRP A 644 -26.69 -5.49 -33.53
N MET A 645 -26.53 -4.18 -33.50
CA MET A 645 -27.63 -3.26 -33.72
C MET A 645 -27.96 -3.13 -35.21
N ARG A 646 -29.26 -3.14 -35.54
CA ARG A 646 -29.78 -3.05 -36.93
C ARG A 646 -29.25 -4.14 -37.87
N GLY A 647 -28.79 -5.28 -37.34
CA GLY A 647 -28.12 -6.32 -38.11
C GLY A 647 -26.86 -5.84 -38.84
N GLY A 648 -26.29 -4.70 -38.44
CA GLY A 648 -25.14 -4.07 -39.08
C GLY A 648 -25.48 -3.03 -40.15
N LEU A 649 -26.75 -2.72 -40.36
CA LEU A 649 -27.16 -1.61 -41.23
C LEU A 649 -26.59 -0.29 -40.70
N ARG A 650 -25.83 0.38 -41.56
CA ARG A 650 -25.18 1.66 -41.23
C ARG A 650 -26.21 2.73 -40.88
N ARG A 651 -25.97 3.45 -39.79
CA ARG A 651 -26.73 4.64 -39.38
C ARG A 651 -25.87 5.89 -39.54
N SER A 652 -26.45 6.94 -40.09
CA SER A 652 -25.83 8.27 -40.09
C SER A 652 -26.04 8.93 -38.72
N ARG A 653 -24.98 9.47 -38.13
CA ARG A 653 -25.03 10.23 -36.87
C ARG A 653 -24.26 11.54 -37.00
N ARG A 654 -24.89 12.63 -36.58
CA ARG A 654 -24.28 13.96 -36.62
C ARG A 654 -23.19 14.07 -35.58
N LEU A 655 -22.11 14.78 -35.90
CA LEU A 655 -21.13 15.16 -34.90
C LEU A 655 -21.67 16.26 -33.99
N VAL A 656 -21.24 16.26 -32.73
CA VAL A 656 -21.43 17.39 -31.80
C VAL A 656 -20.64 18.59 -32.30
N SER A 657 -19.38 18.35 -32.66
CA SER A 657 -18.52 19.27 -33.39
C SER A 657 -17.42 18.47 -34.09
N GLN A 658 -16.85 19.02 -35.15
CA GLN A 658 -15.70 18.37 -35.80
C GLN A 658 -14.51 18.23 -34.85
N MET A 659 -14.30 19.18 -33.94
CA MET A 659 -13.21 19.16 -32.96
C MET A 659 -13.36 18.01 -31.94
N ASP A 660 -14.56 17.79 -31.38
CA ASP A 660 -14.83 16.75 -30.38
C ASP A 660 -14.88 15.34 -31.00
N GLY A 661 -15.30 15.21 -32.26
CA GLY A 661 -15.40 13.92 -32.95
C GLY A 661 -16.46 12.97 -32.39
N ARG A 662 -17.25 13.44 -31.42
CA ARG A 662 -18.35 12.73 -30.78
C ARG A 662 -19.59 12.70 -31.66
N VAL A 663 -20.20 11.53 -31.82
CA VAL A 663 -21.50 11.38 -32.49
C VAL A 663 -22.65 11.64 -31.51
N LEU A 664 -23.68 12.35 -31.95
CA LEU A 664 -24.91 12.57 -31.18
C LEU A 664 -25.81 11.34 -31.27
N ASN A 665 -26.40 10.94 -30.13
CA ASN A 665 -27.40 9.88 -30.03
C ASN A 665 -26.91 8.55 -30.65
N LEU A 666 -25.75 8.06 -30.19
CA LEU A 666 -25.24 6.75 -30.63
C LEU A 666 -26.33 5.68 -30.47
N GLN A 667 -26.94 5.65 -29.29
CA GLN A 667 -28.20 4.96 -29.01
C GLN A 667 -29.39 5.84 -29.42
N GLU A 668 -30.27 5.27 -30.22
CA GLU A 668 -31.54 5.85 -30.63
C GLU A 668 -32.55 5.84 -29.48
N GLY A 669 -33.18 6.98 -29.23
CA GLY A 669 -34.20 7.13 -28.19
C GLY A 669 -35.55 6.51 -28.56
N TYR A 670 -36.48 6.57 -27.61
CA TYR A 670 -37.86 6.17 -27.79
C TYR A 670 -38.52 6.91 -28.96
N ARG A 671 -39.27 6.19 -29.80
CA ARG A 671 -40.14 6.78 -30.82
C ARG A 671 -41.58 6.31 -30.62
N PRO A 672 -42.50 7.22 -30.27
CA PRO A 672 -43.91 6.85 -30.12
C PRO A 672 -44.47 6.37 -31.46
N GLY A 673 -45.15 5.22 -31.44
CA GLY A 673 -45.94 4.76 -32.56
C GLY A 673 -47.26 5.55 -32.59
N GLY A 674 -47.65 6.07 -33.75
CA GLY A 674 -48.97 6.70 -33.93
C GLY A 674 -50.09 5.66 -33.92
N GLY A 675 -50.37 5.05 -32.76
CA GLY A 675 -51.42 4.03 -32.57
C GLY A 675 -50.95 2.57 -32.46
N GLU A 676 -49.65 2.30 -32.49
CA GLU A 676 -49.05 0.95 -32.34
C GLU A 676 -47.91 0.96 -31.31
N GLU A 677 -47.45 -0.22 -30.84
CA GLU A 677 -46.26 -0.34 -29.99
C GLU A 677 -45.06 0.35 -30.66
N GLY A 678 -44.68 1.50 -30.10
CA GLY A 678 -43.58 2.32 -30.57
C GLY A 678 -42.21 1.67 -30.32
N TYR A 679 -41.19 2.17 -31.02
CA TYR A 679 -39.83 1.70 -30.81
C TYR A 679 -39.36 2.13 -29.41
N GLN A 680 -39.07 1.16 -28.55
CA GLN A 680 -38.72 1.37 -27.15
C GLN A 680 -37.37 2.08 -26.94
N GLY A 681 -36.58 2.22 -28.02
CA GLY A 681 -35.25 2.81 -28.01
C GLY A 681 -34.15 1.77 -27.80
N ASP A 682 -32.97 2.04 -28.35
CA ASP A 682 -31.82 1.12 -28.31
C ASP A 682 -31.45 0.74 -26.87
N ALA A 683 -31.58 1.67 -25.91
CA ALA A 683 -31.21 1.45 -24.51
C ALA A 683 -32.05 0.42 -23.76
N SER A 684 -33.20 0.01 -24.32
CA SER A 684 -34.08 -1.04 -23.77
C SER A 684 -33.58 -2.46 -24.04
N PHE A 685 -32.71 -2.63 -25.05
CA PHE A 685 -32.14 -3.93 -25.42
C PHE A 685 -30.96 -4.29 -24.51
N ARG A 686 -31.29 -4.72 -23.29
CA ARG A 686 -30.36 -5.19 -22.25
C ARG A 686 -31.04 -6.20 -21.33
N THR A 687 -30.24 -7.00 -20.64
CA THR A 687 -30.71 -7.73 -19.46
C THR A 687 -30.31 -6.93 -18.20
N PRO A 688 -31.23 -6.59 -17.28
CA PRO A 688 -30.91 -5.76 -16.11
C PRO A 688 -29.77 -6.30 -15.25
N GLU A 689 -29.75 -7.62 -15.02
CA GLU A 689 -28.78 -8.33 -14.16
C GLU A 689 -27.57 -8.91 -14.89
N ARG A 690 -27.40 -8.63 -16.19
CA ARG A 690 -26.23 -9.11 -16.95
C ARG A 690 -25.59 -7.97 -17.72
N LEU A 691 -24.26 -7.98 -17.79
CA LEU A 691 -23.56 -7.04 -18.65
C LEU A 691 -24.07 -7.17 -20.09
N THR A 692 -24.43 -6.05 -20.73
CA THR A 692 -24.88 -6.06 -22.12
C THR A 692 -24.02 -5.11 -22.94
N ILE A 693 -23.38 -5.61 -24.00
CA ILE A 693 -22.67 -4.77 -24.97
C ILE A 693 -23.55 -4.55 -26.21
N GLN A 694 -23.59 -3.33 -26.72
CA GLN A 694 -24.22 -2.98 -27.98
C GLN A 694 -23.17 -2.47 -28.95
N VAL A 695 -23.18 -3.00 -30.16
CA VAL A 695 -22.25 -2.61 -31.21
C VAL A 695 -23.02 -2.07 -32.42
N PHE A 696 -22.55 -0.95 -32.96
CA PHE A 696 -23.23 -0.17 -34.00
C PHE A 696 -22.35 -0.01 -35.24
N ALA A 697 -22.96 -0.01 -36.43
CA ALA A 697 -22.31 0.43 -37.67
C ALA A 697 -22.69 1.91 -37.97
N VAL A 698 -21.72 2.83 -38.00
CA VAL A 698 -21.99 4.28 -38.01
C VAL A 698 -21.27 4.98 -39.16
N ASP A 699 -21.96 5.87 -39.87
CA ASP A 699 -21.37 6.89 -40.73
C ASP A 699 -21.50 8.25 -39.99
N ALA A 700 -20.37 8.87 -39.63
CA ALA A 700 -20.38 10.19 -39.00
C ALA A 700 -20.58 11.28 -40.05
N VAL A 701 -21.55 12.17 -39.81
CA VAL A 701 -21.87 13.29 -40.71
C VAL A 701 -21.66 14.62 -40.03
N ASP A 702 -21.31 15.64 -40.83
CA ASP A 702 -21.19 17.01 -40.36
C ASP A 702 -22.52 17.54 -39.80
N ALA A 703 -22.44 18.38 -38.76
CA ALA A 703 -23.63 18.90 -38.09
C ALA A 703 -24.42 19.89 -38.97
N GLU A 704 -23.72 20.66 -39.79
CA GLU A 704 -24.25 21.73 -40.63
C GLU A 704 -24.52 21.24 -42.05
N THR A 705 -23.50 20.67 -42.72
CA THR A 705 -23.60 20.30 -44.14
C THR A 705 -24.28 18.94 -44.35
N ARG A 706 -24.35 18.10 -43.32
CA ARG A 706 -24.80 16.69 -43.37
C ARG A 706 -23.98 15.78 -44.30
N GLU A 707 -22.83 16.23 -44.78
CA GLU A 707 -21.92 15.40 -45.56
C GLU A 707 -21.23 14.36 -44.66
N ILE A 708 -20.89 13.20 -45.23
CA ILE A 708 -20.19 12.15 -44.49
C ILE A 708 -18.73 12.57 -44.32
N VAL A 709 -18.31 12.74 -43.07
CA VAL A 709 -16.94 13.14 -42.71
C VAL A 709 -16.09 11.95 -42.30
N ALA A 710 -16.70 10.88 -41.77
CA ALA A 710 -16.00 9.63 -41.46
C ALA A 710 -16.95 8.42 -41.65
N PRO A 711 -16.77 7.64 -42.72
CA PRO A 711 -17.64 6.50 -43.01
C PRO A 711 -17.22 5.21 -42.28
N ASN A 712 -18.18 4.30 -42.13
CA ASN A 712 -17.98 2.90 -41.75
C ASN A 712 -17.21 2.69 -40.43
N LEU A 713 -17.61 3.43 -39.40
CA LEU A 713 -17.09 3.32 -38.05
C LEU A 713 -17.85 2.24 -37.26
N ARG A 714 -17.31 1.86 -36.10
CA ARG A 714 -17.97 0.99 -35.12
C ARG A 714 -18.16 1.74 -33.82
N GLY A 715 -19.41 1.80 -33.34
CA GLY A 715 -19.76 2.38 -32.05
C GLY A 715 -19.95 1.29 -30.99
N LEU A 716 -19.68 1.63 -29.73
CA LEU A 716 -19.81 0.73 -28.58
C LEU A 716 -20.60 1.40 -27.45
N ALA A 717 -21.54 0.67 -26.88
CA ALA A 717 -22.16 1.02 -25.60
C ALA A 717 -22.21 -0.22 -24.70
N VAL A 718 -22.02 -0.04 -23.40
CA VAL A 718 -21.98 -1.14 -22.43
C VAL A 718 -22.88 -0.82 -21.24
N TRP A 719 -23.84 -1.70 -20.97
CA TRP A 719 -24.69 -1.68 -19.80
C TRP A 719 -23.99 -2.38 -18.64
N VAL A 720 -23.93 -1.72 -17.48
CA VAL A 720 -23.33 -2.26 -16.27
C VAL A 720 -24.41 -2.52 -15.22
N PRO A 721 -24.67 -3.78 -14.82
CA PRO A 721 -25.61 -4.13 -13.76
C PRO A 721 -25.06 -3.72 -12.39
N ARG A 722 -25.93 -3.71 -11.36
CA ARG A 722 -25.59 -3.15 -10.05
C ARG A 722 -24.49 -3.92 -9.31
N HIS A 723 -24.46 -5.24 -9.41
CA HIS A 723 -23.45 -6.08 -8.75
C HIS A 723 -22.07 -5.96 -9.40
N LEU A 724 -22.00 -5.50 -10.66
CA LEU A 724 -20.75 -5.20 -11.37
C LEU A 724 -20.33 -3.73 -11.25
N ALA A 725 -20.94 -2.96 -10.35
CA ALA A 725 -20.58 -1.58 -10.09
C ALA A 725 -19.35 -1.49 -9.18
N GLY A 726 -18.48 -0.49 -9.41
CA GLY A 726 -17.24 -0.38 -8.65
C GLY A 726 -16.46 0.90 -8.91
N GLY A 727 -15.38 1.06 -8.16
CA GLY A 727 -14.41 2.15 -8.31
C GLY A 727 -13.13 1.59 -8.90
N ALA A 728 -12.56 2.31 -9.85
CA ALA A 728 -11.27 1.96 -10.42
C ALA A 728 -10.46 3.22 -10.64
N LEU A 729 -9.15 3.14 -10.36
CA LEU A 729 -8.21 4.14 -10.83
C LEU A 729 -7.59 3.66 -12.14
N VAL A 730 -7.80 4.46 -13.17
CA VAL A 730 -7.14 4.27 -14.46
C VAL A 730 -6.46 5.56 -14.85
N GLN A 731 -5.20 5.40 -15.25
CA GLN A 731 -4.41 6.47 -15.82
C GLN A 731 -4.80 6.68 -17.29
N VAL A 732 -4.88 7.95 -17.71
CA VAL A 732 -4.86 8.32 -19.13
C VAL A 732 -3.43 8.17 -19.65
N GLU A 733 -3.22 7.33 -20.66
CA GLU A 733 -1.92 7.26 -21.35
C GLU A 733 -1.49 8.68 -21.75
N GLY A 734 -0.26 9.03 -21.39
CA GLY A 734 0.38 10.31 -21.73
C GLY A 734 1.21 10.17 -22.98
#